data_AF-A0A937DI85-F1
#
_entry.id   AF-A0A937DI85-F1
#
_cell.length_a   1.000
_cell.length_b   1.000
_cell.length_c   1.000
_cell.angle_alpha   90.00
_cell.angle_beta   90.00
_cell.angle_gamma   90.00
#
_symmetry.space_group_name_H-M   'P 1'
#
loop_
_entity.id
_entity.type
_entity.pdbx_description
1 polymer ?
#
loop_
_entity_poly.entity_id
_entity_poly.type
_entity_poly.pdbx_seq_one_letter_code
_entity_poly.pdbx_strand_id
1 'polypeptide(L)'
;MALKDRGKVDLNAVYSQKSINAFNSFFSLENSFIAHHTDDKNDYGIDCQVQIIKNYEATGFVFPVQIKSSKSFKERNNCKILQFKTNRLQVLIEGSCGSGMIILYDVKEETLYFDYALEIIKRLRIENEKPWEEQKTVTIKISKENILDDKTIKAIHSRQLKLWTNQSLLFAKDGYKNIDKLFRMESSNADSLSIIENTGLDLFKKGEINILKYHLENLEKKDLKKPRVSFVAAITYVELGEIIEANYFFHYAEKDKTTLSDEEKDIYNLQYYKCKFFEGKYSLKELKGVLESFRSEASLSSIKDIIEINLLSIKVIEAVGSPVFSDDLLVEINDQIDKVLSKNLLIADYIKLLYLTEILSTLYTRKLMEALVDAKIGEETGIKLPFDLRSKLNKELTNTNGRIIKLIEFIANRDTVRDNSYAIILLKFFRAKHYFGTCYSYFNARINWDNKKGAEEIINHAINDLISCYNYFIGNSHAPMAYRSIVYINELYILAENWLKKAPVSTIDKNKINVILEQFQEQDFHTENLSMVRNSLDMQRKLFEEKISPFELMEESDIQNIALGQLKRLNLPEDRLVNVENEIRDLYLFHKTFKGEYTIYSDQYDLTPTSFVKQSHFTVTEKGKSTVIIEGHDINEIISFLKIRKG
;
A
#
# COMPACT_ATOMS: atom_id res chain seq x y z
N MET A 1 -22.93 45.19 -38.49
CA MET A 1 -23.64 44.98 -37.21
C MET A 1 -23.71 43.48 -36.93
N ALA A 2 -22.82 42.93 -36.09
CA ALA A 2 -22.82 41.51 -35.70
C ALA A 2 -22.73 41.31 -34.16
N LEU A 3 -22.91 42.40 -33.40
CA LEU A 3 -22.72 42.47 -31.93
C LEU A 3 -24.05 42.39 -31.14
N LYS A 4 -25.17 42.06 -31.78
CA LYS A 4 -26.49 41.96 -31.12
C LYS A 4 -27.08 40.55 -31.06
N ASP A 5 -26.41 39.54 -31.61
CA ASP A 5 -26.83 38.15 -31.42
C ASP A 5 -26.37 37.68 -30.03
N ARG A 6 -27.31 37.67 -29.07
CA ARG A 6 -27.11 36.99 -27.79
C ARG A 6 -27.04 35.48 -28.08
N GLY A 7 -26.01 34.81 -27.55
CA GLY A 7 -25.87 33.36 -27.70
C GLY A 7 -27.14 32.65 -27.24
N LYS A 8 -27.77 31.86 -28.12
CA LYS A 8 -28.91 31.02 -27.75
C LYS A 8 -28.37 29.78 -27.03
N VAL A 9 -28.81 29.58 -25.79
CA VAL A 9 -28.56 28.33 -25.06
C VAL A 9 -29.32 27.22 -25.76
N ASP A 10 -28.62 26.19 -26.24
CA ASP A 10 -29.27 25.04 -26.86
C ASP A 10 -29.80 24.06 -25.79
N LEU A 11 -30.69 23.16 -26.19
CA LEU A 11 -31.24 22.16 -25.26
C LEU A 11 -30.17 21.20 -24.74
N ASN A 12 -29.07 21.00 -25.47
CA ASN A 12 -27.99 20.12 -25.04
C ASN A 12 -27.25 20.70 -23.85
N ALA A 13 -27.04 22.02 -23.80
CA ALA A 13 -26.50 22.70 -22.63
C ALA A 13 -27.39 22.50 -21.39
N VAL A 14 -28.72 22.55 -21.57
CA VAL A 14 -29.68 22.26 -20.48
C VAL A 14 -29.55 20.81 -20.00
N TYR A 15 -29.45 19.85 -20.92
CA TYR A 15 -29.31 18.43 -20.56
C TYR A 15 -27.96 18.10 -19.93
N SER A 16 -26.89 18.77 -20.39
CA SER A 16 -25.58 18.70 -19.78
C SER A 16 -25.65 19.16 -18.31
N GLN A 17 -26.21 20.35 -18.06
CA GLN A 17 -26.36 20.85 -16.69
C GLN A 17 -27.20 19.93 -15.81
N LYS A 18 -28.33 19.41 -16.32
CA LYS A 18 -29.15 18.43 -15.59
C LYS A 18 -28.35 17.18 -15.22
N SER A 19 -27.57 16.65 -16.16
CA SER A 19 -26.75 15.45 -15.91
C SER A 19 -25.65 15.68 -14.87
N ILE A 20 -25.02 16.86 -14.88
CA ILE A 20 -24.01 17.25 -13.89
C ILE A 20 -24.64 17.40 -12.50
N ASN A 21 -25.83 18.02 -12.41
CA ASN A 21 -26.53 18.15 -11.13
C ASN A 21 -26.92 16.79 -10.54
N ALA A 22 -27.47 15.90 -11.37
CA ALA A 22 -27.82 14.54 -10.95
C ALA A 22 -26.56 13.73 -10.57
N PHE A 23 -25.45 13.92 -11.29
CA PHE A 23 -24.19 13.28 -10.96
C PHE A 23 -23.66 13.75 -9.59
N ASN A 24 -23.65 15.07 -9.36
CA ASN A 24 -23.14 15.67 -8.13
C ASN A 24 -23.96 15.28 -6.89
N SER A 25 -25.25 14.92 -7.01
CA SER A 25 -26.02 14.43 -5.87
C SER A 25 -25.53 13.06 -5.38
N PHE A 26 -24.98 12.24 -6.27
CA PHE A 26 -24.41 10.94 -5.91
C PHE A 26 -22.91 11.01 -5.59
N PHE A 27 -22.12 11.76 -6.35
CA PHE A 27 -20.68 11.90 -6.14
C PHE A 27 -20.35 13.11 -5.25
N SER A 28 -20.90 13.08 -4.04
CA SER A 28 -20.81 14.14 -3.03
C SER A 28 -20.06 13.68 -1.78
N LEU A 29 -19.73 14.64 -0.89
CA LEU A 29 -19.13 14.37 0.41
C LEU A 29 -19.98 13.40 1.26
N GLU A 30 -21.31 13.50 1.17
CA GLU A 30 -22.25 12.62 1.88
C GLU A 30 -22.06 11.15 1.49
N ASN A 31 -21.72 10.90 0.22
CA ASN A 31 -21.42 9.57 -0.30
C ASN A 31 -19.91 9.25 -0.32
N SER A 32 -19.11 10.02 0.42
CA SER A 32 -17.66 9.83 0.54
C SER A 32 -16.89 10.03 -0.77
N PHE A 33 -17.29 11.02 -1.56
CA PHE A 33 -16.60 11.45 -2.78
C PHE A 33 -16.38 12.96 -2.84
N ILE A 34 -15.36 13.39 -3.59
CA ILE A 34 -15.21 14.78 -4.04
C ILE A 34 -15.16 14.78 -5.56
N ALA A 35 -16.14 15.41 -6.21
CA ALA A 35 -16.15 15.59 -7.66
C ALA A 35 -15.51 16.92 -8.06
N HIS A 36 -14.44 16.87 -8.84
CA HIS A 36 -13.79 18.02 -9.45
C HIS A 36 -14.14 18.08 -10.94
N HIS A 37 -14.90 19.09 -11.35
CA HIS A 37 -15.22 19.32 -12.76
C HIS A 37 -13.98 19.82 -13.50
N THR A 38 -13.70 19.25 -14.65
CA THR A 38 -12.58 19.68 -15.48
C THR A 38 -13.01 20.83 -16.38
N ASP A 39 -12.28 21.94 -16.36
CA ASP A 39 -12.57 23.10 -17.21
C ASP A 39 -12.38 22.78 -18.70
N ASP A 40 -13.23 23.37 -19.56
CA ASP A 40 -13.27 23.17 -21.02
C ASP A 40 -11.92 23.38 -21.75
N LYS A 41 -10.94 24.05 -21.12
CA LYS A 41 -9.63 24.33 -21.73
C LYS A 41 -8.77 23.06 -21.90
N ASN A 42 -9.05 21.99 -21.14
CA ASN A 42 -8.31 20.73 -21.17
C ASN A 42 -9.26 19.50 -21.22
N ASP A 43 -10.38 19.57 -21.95
CA ASP A 43 -11.31 18.43 -22.10
C ASP A 43 -10.70 17.32 -22.98
N TYR A 44 -9.93 16.43 -22.34
CA TYR A 44 -9.41 15.20 -22.94
C TYR A 44 -10.46 14.08 -23.00
N GLY A 45 -11.75 14.38 -22.88
CA GLY A 45 -12.83 13.39 -22.77
C GLY A 45 -13.07 12.91 -21.34
N ILE A 46 -12.81 13.76 -20.36
CA ILE A 46 -13.13 13.56 -18.95
C ILE A 46 -13.99 14.77 -18.56
N ASP A 47 -15.15 14.54 -17.95
CA ASP A 47 -15.99 15.65 -17.47
C ASP A 47 -15.73 15.93 -15.98
N CYS A 48 -15.43 14.87 -15.22
CA CYS A 48 -15.17 14.97 -13.79
C CYS A 48 -14.00 14.07 -13.40
N GLN A 49 -13.20 14.54 -12.46
CA GLN A 49 -12.23 13.77 -11.70
C GLN A 49 -12.81 13.54 -10.30
N VAL A 50 -12.99 12.28 -9.90
CA VAL A 50 -13.63 11.94 -8.63
C VAL A 50 -12.59 11.41 -7.66
N GLN A 51 -12.45 12.09 -6.53
CA GLN A 51 -11.61 11.66 -5.42
C GLN A 51 -12.41 10.83 -4.41
N ILE A 52 -11.80 9.79 -3.86
CA ILE A 52 -12.39 8.97 -2.80
C ILE A 52 -12.09 9.59 -1.43
N ILE A 53 -13.07 9.52 -0.53
CA ILE A 53 -12.90 9.85 0.88
C ILE A 53 -12.95 8.56 1.70
N LYS A 54 -12.04 8.42 2.66
CA LYS A 54 -12.05 7.37 3.67
C LYS A 54 -11.91 8.03 5.03
N ASN A 55 -12.82 7.71 5.96
CA ASN A 55 -12.80 8.26 7.32
C ASN A 55 -12.71 9.80 7.35
N TYR A 56 -13.50 10.48 6.51
CA TYR A 56 -13.50 11.94 6.35
C TYR A 56 -12.21 12.56 5.80
N GLU A 57 -11.23 11.74 5.40
CA GLU A 57 -9.99 12.20 4.76
C GLU A 57 -9.98 11.85 3.27
N ALA A 58 -9.51 12.78 2.46
CA ALA A 58 -9.28 12.56 1.04
C ALA A 58 -8.12 11.58 0.84
N THR A 59 -8.33 10.50 0.10
CA THR A 59 -7.32 9.43 -0.03
C THR A 59 -6.21 9.75 -1.03
N GLY A 60 -6.25 10.91 -1.71
CA GLY A 60 -5.36 11.20 -2.84
C GLY A 60 -5.74 10.49 -4.15
N PHE A 61 -6.34 9.30 -4.05
CA PHE A 61 -6.85 8.54 -5.20
C PHE A 61 -7.99 9.24 -5.94
N VAL A 62 -7.77 9.50 -7.22
CA VAL A 62 -8.73 10.10 -8.13
C VAL A 62 -8.98 9.16 -9.32
N PHE A 63 -10.23 9.03 -9.75
CA PHE A 63 -10.59 8.32 -10.97
C PHE A 63 -11.40 9.18 -11.93
N PRO A 64 -11.17 9.05 -13.25
CA PRO A 64 -11.84 9.88 -14.23
C PRO A 64 -13.25 9.38 -14.53
N VAL A 65 -14.18 10.30 -14.75
CA VAL A 65 -15.56 10.03 -15.13
C VAL A 65 -15.93 10.82 -16.38
N GLN A 66 -16.51 10.14 -17.36
CA GLN A 66 -17.18 10.78 -18.48
C GLN A 66 -18.70 10.60 -18.37
N ILE A 67 -19.41 11.71 -18.45
CA ILE A 67 -20.86 11.83 -18.43
C ILE A 67 -21.37 12.09 -19.86
N LYS A 68 -22.45 11.41 -20.24
CA LYS A 68 -23.13 11.61 -21.52
C LYS A 68 -24.62 11.71 -21.26
N SER A 69 -25.26 12.77 -21.75
CA SER A 69 -26.70 12.97 -21.63
C SER A 69 -27.39 12.84 -22.98
N SER A 70 -28.59 12.27 -22.98
CA SER A 70 -29.44 12.19 -24.17
C SER A 70 -30.91 12.15 -23.76
N LYS A 71 -31.79 12.66 -24.63
CA LYS A 71 -33.26 12.49 -24.52
C LYS A 71 -33.69 11.02 -24.56
N SER A 72 -32.92 10.21 -25.26
CA SER A 72 -33.17 8.79 -25.45
C SER A 72 -31.90 8.13 -25.95
N PHE A 73 -31.55 6.99 -25.38
CA PHE A 73 -30.50 6.14 -25.93
C PHE A 73 -31.10 5.06 -26.83
N LYS A 74 -30.30 4.54 -27.76
CA LYS A 74 -30.67 3.31 -28.47
C LYS A 74 -30.65 2.16 -27.46
N GLU A 75 -31.58 1.23 -27.60
CA GLU A 75 -31.69 0.10 -26.68
C GLU A 75 -31.64 -1.23 -27.40
N ARG A 76 -30.94 -2.21 -26.84
CA ARG A 76 -30.92 -3.60 -27.32
C ARG A 76 -30.51 -4.51 -26.17
N ASN A 77 -31.17 -5.67 -26.05
CA ASN A 77 -30.83 -6.71 -25.06
C ASN A 77 -30.65 -6.15 -23.63
N ASN A 78 -31.63 -5.40 -23.14
CA ASN A 78 -31.59 -4.75 -21.80
C ASN A 78 -30.42 -3.79 -21.57
N CYS A 79 -29.82 -3.25 -22.63
CA CYS A 79 -28.71 -2.30 -22.53
C CYS A 79 -29.03 -0.98 -23.25
N LYS A 80 -28.54 0.13 -22.70
CA LYS A 80 -28.44 1.44 -23.37
C LYS A 80 -27.16 1.44 -24.22
N ILE A 81 -27.26 1.88 -25.47
CA ILE A 81 -26.21 1.81 -26.49
C ILE A 81 -25.86 3.21 -26.99
N LEU A 82 -24.56 3.48 -27.09
CA LEU A 82 -24.03 4.69 -27.71
C LEU A 82 -22.72 4.43 -28.46
N GLN A 83 -22.47 5.24 -29.48
CA GLN A 83 -21.16 5.34 -30.11
C GLN A 83 -20.26 6.21 -29.22
N PHE A 84 -19.05 5.74 -28.95
CA PHE A 84 -18.09 6.40 -28.07
C PHE A 84 -16.75 6.54 -28.79
N LYS A 85 -16.06 7.66 -28.61
CA LYS A 85 -14.74 7.86 -29.23
C LYS A 85 -13.70 7.00 -28.51
N THR A 86 -12.93 6.23 -29.26
CA THR A 86 -11.92 5.31 -28.72
C THR A 86 -10.87 6.02 -27.88
N ASN A 87 -10.37 7.17 -28.35
CA ASN A 87 -9.37 7.94 -27.60
C ASN A 87 -9.87 8.40 -26.22
N ARG A 88 -11.16 8.71 -26.08
CA ARG A 88 -11.74 9.08 -24.78
C ARG A 88 -11.85 7.88 -23.85
N LEU A 89 -12.13 6.69 -24.41
CA LEU A 89 -12.17 5.46 -23.63
C LEU A 89 -10.77 5.08 -23.14
N GLN A 90 -9.75 5.31 -23.98
CA GLN A 90 -8.34 5.12 -23.63
C GLN A 90 -7.94 6.01 -22.44
N VAL A 91 -8.28 7.29 -22.46
CA VAL A 91 -7.98 8.22 -21.34
C VAL A 91 -8.61 7.73 -20.01
N LEU A 92 -9.79 7.10 -20.04
CA LEU A 92 -10.43 6.55 -18.84
C LEU A 92 -9.69 5.35 -18.22
N ILE A 93 -8.77 4.72 -18.96
CA ILE A 93 -8.02 3.54 -18.50
C ILE A 93 -6.52 3.73 -18.33
N GLU A 94 -5.95 4.80 -18.89
CA GLU A 94 -4.53 5.13 -18.78
C GLU A 94 -4.10 5.41 -17.33
N GLY A 95 -5.03 5.78 -16.44
CA GLY A 95 -4.78 5.97 -15.01
C GLY A 95 -4.79 4.67 -14.18
N SER A 96 -5.22 4.79 -12.92
CA SER A 96 -5.17 3.80 -11.83
C SER A 96 -5.87 2.45 -12.14
N CYS A 97 -5.24 1.62 -12.98
CA CYS A 97 -5.69 0.32 -13.48
C CYS A 97 -7.15 0.26 -13.97
N GLY A 98 -7.55 1.21 -14.81
CA GLY A 98 -8.89 1.18 -15.42
C GLY A 98 -10.02 1.52 -14.44
N SER A 99 -9.72 2.31 -13.40
CA SER A 99 -10.70 2.80 -12.41
C SER A 99 -11.77 3.73 -12.99
N GLY A 100 -11.57 4.25 -14.21
CA GLY A 100 -12.47 5.21 -14.83
C GLY A 100 -13.88 4.67 -15.08
N MET A 101 -14.84 5.59 -15.20
CA MET A 101 -16.26 5.27 -15.36
C MET A 101 -16.92 6.07 -16.48
N ILE A 102 -17.95 5.47 -17.09
CA ILE A 102 -18.86 6.16 -18.01
C ILE A 102 -20.24 6.18 -17.39
N ILE A 103 -20.84 7.37 -17.37
CA ILE A 103 -22.19 7.61 -16.84
C ILE A 103 -23.08 8.14 -17.96
N LEU A 104 -24.27 7.56 -18.09
CA LEU A 104 -25.30 7.99 -19.02
C LEU A 104 -26.45 8.61 -18.26
N TYR A 105 -26.83 9.84 -18.59
CA TYR A 105 -28.05 10.47 -18.09
C TYR A 105 -29.15 10.37 -19.15
N ASP A 106 -30.16 9.55 -18.87
CA ASP A 106 -31.38 9.47 -19.68
C ASP A 106 -32.35 10.57 -19.23
N VAL A 107 -32.45 11.63 -20.04
CA VAL A 107 -33.25 12.82 -19.70
C VAL A 107 -34.75 12.50 -19.61
N LYS A 108 -35.23 11.48 -20.33
CA LYS A 108 -36.65 11.12 -20.32
C LYS A 108 -37.04 10.42 -19.02
N GLU A 109 -36.15 9.55 -18.54
CA GLU A 109 -36.34 8.79 -17.30
C GLU A 109 -35.82 9.56 -16.07
N GLU A 110 -35.03 10.62 -16.29
CA GLU A 110 -34.26 11.35 -15.29
C GLU A 110 -33.35 10.43 -14.46
N THR A 111 -32.84 9.37 -15.10
CA THR A 111 -32.05 8.30 -14.48
C THR A 111 -30.60 8.33 -14.95
N LEU A 112 -29.67 8.08 -14.02
CA LEU A 112 -28.27 7.84 -14.33
C LEU A 112 -27.99 6.33 -14.42
N TYR A 113 -27.32 5.93 -15.48
CA TYR A 113 -26.79 4.58 -15.68
C TYR A 113 -25.27 4.64 -15.70
N PHE A 114 -24.58 3.59 -15.27
CA PHE A 114 -23.11 3.60 -15.25
C PHE A 114 -22.48 2.28 -15.71
N ASP A 115 -21.22 2.36 -16.11
CA ASP A 115 -20.36 1.20 -16.21
C ASP A 115 -18.89 1.60 -16.02
N TYR A 116 -18.07 0.62 -15.65
CA TYR A 116 -16.63 0.81 -15.48
C TYR A 116 -15.93 0.68 -16.82
N ALA A 117 -14.97 1.56 -17.10
CA ALA A 117 -14.21 1.55 -18.34
C ALA A 117 -13.51 0.19 -18.57
N LEU A 118 -12.97 -0.42 -17.51
CA LEU A 118 -12.39 -1.76 -17.56
C LEU A 118 -13.38 -2.84 -18.05
N GLU A 119 -14.62 -2.83 -17.55
CA GLU A 119 -15.62 -3.84 -17.95
C GLU A 119 -16.11 -3.61 -19.39
N ILE A 120 -16.19 -2.35 -19.82
CA ILE A 120 -16.47 -1.99 -21.21
C ILE A 120 -15.38 -2.55 -22.14
N ILE A 121 -14.10 -2.33 -21.82
CA ILE A 121 -12.99 -2.79 -22.66
C ILE A 121 -12.94 -4.30 -22.75
N LYS A 122 -13.18 -5.01 -21.64
CA LYS A 122 -13.29 -6.48 -21.64
C LYS A 122 -14.32 -6.97 -22.65
N ARG A 123 -15.52 -6.36 -22.64
CA ARG A 123 -16.56 -6.71 -23.63
C ARG A 123 -16.13 -6.36 -25.05
N LEU A 124 -15.57 -5.17 -25.27
CA LEU A 124 -15.11 -4.75 -26.61
C LEU A 124 -14.04 -5.67 -27.20
N ARG A 125 -13.10 -6.14 -26.37
CA ARG A 125 -12.03 -7.05 -26.82
C ARG A 125 -12.52 -8.47 -27.12
N ILE A 126 -13.59 -8.91 -26.46
CA ILE A 126 -14.19 -10.22 -26.69
C ILE A 126 -15.16 -10.19 -27.88
N GLU A 127 -15.97 -9.13 -27.99
CA GLU A 127 -17.06 -9.03 -28.97
C GLU A 127 -16.64 -8.54 -30.35
N ASN A 128 -15.53 -7.81 -30.48
CA ASN A 128 -15.11 -7.22 -31.75
C ASN A 128 -14.03 -8.06 -32.45
N GLU A 129 -14.20 -8.28 -33.76
CA GLU A 129 -13.16 -8.87 -34.61
C GLU A 129 -11.95 -7.95 -34.78
N LYS A 130 -12.20 -6.63 -34.85
CA LYS A 130 -11.16 -5.62 -34.95
C LYS A 130 -10.73 -5.13 -33.56
N PRO A 131 -9.43 -4.97 -33.30
CA PRO A 131 -8.92 -4.30 -32.10
C PRO A 131 -9.64 -2.97 -31.89
N TRP A 132 -10.13 -2.72 -30.68
CA TRP A 132 -10.93 -1.54 -30.40
C TRP A 132 -10.07 -0.26 -30.45
N GLU A 133 -8.78 -0.41 -30.10
CA GLU A 133 -7.74 0.62 -30.14
C GLU A 133 -7.51 1.18 -31.55
N GLU A 134 -7.74 0.38 -32.59
CA GLU A 134 -7.56 0.77 -34.00
C GLU A 134 -8.80 1.47 -34.60
N GLN A 135 -9.92 1.47 -33.86
CA GLN A 135 -11.17 2.06 -34.32
C GLN A 135 -11.25 3.53 -33.91
N LYS A 136 -11.87 4.39 -34.74
CA LYS A 136 -12.14 5.78 -34.37
C LYS A 136 -13.21 5.89 -33.27
N THR A 137 -14.20 5.01 -33.35
CA THR A 137 -15.32 4.92 -32.41
C THR A 137 -15.65 3.48 -32.13
N VAL A 138 -16.13 3.22 -30.92
CA VAL A 138 -16.58 1.91 -30.45
C VAL A 138 -18.04 2.00 -30.01
N THR A 139 -18.77 0.90 -30.12
CA THR A 139 -20.15 0.81 -29.61
C THR A 139 -20.11 0.31 -28.18
N ILE A 140 -20.41 1.17 -27.21
CA ILE A 140 -20.49 0.75 -25.80
C ILE A 140 -21.93 0.37 -25.44
N LYS A 141 -22.05 -0.65 -24.59
CA LYS A 141 -23.31 -1.19 -24.07
C LYS A 141 -23.27 -1.08 -22.55
N ILE A 142 -24.22 -0.36 -21.97
CA ILE A 142 -24.38 -0.17 -20.52
C ILE A 142 -25.69 -0.82 -20.10
N SER A 143 -25.64 -1.75 -19.14
CA SER A 143 -26.82 -2.48 -18.66
C SER A 143 -27.84 -1.51 -18.03
N LYS A 144 -29.13 -1.72 -18.30
CA LYS A 144 -30.20 -1.00 -17.61
C LYS A 144 -30.31 -1.35 -16.13
N GLU A 145 -29.64 -2.40 -15.67
CA GLU A 145 -29.57 -2.77 -14.26
C GLU A 145 -28.51 -1.95 -13.50
N ASN A 146 -27.57 -1.32 -14.20
CA ASN A 146 -26.54 -0.48 -13.60
C ASN A 146 -27.08 0.95 -13.38
N ILE A 147 -28.17 1.08 -12.64
CA ILE A 147 -28.75 2.36 -12.24
C ILE A 147 -27.92 2.93 -11.10
N LEU A 148 -27.64 4.24 -11.13
CA LEU A 148 -27.04 4.93 -10.01
C LEU A 148 -28.13 5.29 -8.97
N ASP A 149 -28.01 4.69 -7.81
CA ASP A 149 -28.89 4.82 -6.64
C ASP A 149 -28.07 4.72 -5.33
N ASP A 150 -28.72 4.85 -4.18
CA ASP A 150 -28.05 4.84 -2.87
C ASP A 150 -27.30 3.53 -2.57
N LYS A 151 -27.75 2.41 -3.15
CA LYS A 151 -27.13 1.11 -2.94
C LYS A 151 -25.87 0.98 -3.82
N THR A 152 -26.00 1.32 -5.10
CA THR A 152 -24.94 1.20 -6.08
C THR A 152 -23.84 2.23 -5.88
N ILE A 153 -24.14 3.44 -5.41
CA ILE A 153 -23.10 4.43 -5.08
C ILE A 153 -22.20 3.94 -3.94
N LYS A 154 -22.77 3.30 -2.91
CA LYS A 154 -22.00 2.65 -1.83
C LYS A 154 -21.16 1.49 -2.35
N ALA A 155 -21.70 0.73 -3.31
CA ALA A 155 -20.95 -0.35 -3.96
C ALA A 155 -19.81 0.19 -4.84
N ILE A 156 -20.01 1.31 -5.55
CA ILE A 156 -18.98 2.02 -6.31
C ILE A 156 -17.89 2.50 -5.36
N HIS A 157 -18.24 3.17 -4.26
CA HIS A 157 -17.28 3.62 -3.24
C HIS A 157 -16.46 2.46 -2.71
N SER A 158 -17.12 1.39 -2.26
CA SER A 158 -16.46 0.18 -1.75
C SER A 158 -15.51 -0.44 -2.78
N ARG A 159 -15.92 -0.52 -4.06
CA ARG A 159 -15.09 -1.08 -5.13
C ARG A 159 -13.87 -0.19 -5.40
N GLN A 160 -14.06 1.12 -5.53
CA GLN A 160 -12.97 2.04 -5.82
C GLN A 160 -11.99 2.12 -4.65
N LEU A 161 -12.48 2.06 -3.41
CA LEU A 161 -11.65 2.00 -2.21
C LEU A 161 -10.84 0.70 -2.14
N LYS A 162 -11.46 -0.46 -2.47
CA LYS A 162 -10.75 -1.74 -2.61
C LYS A 162 -9.67 -1.64 -3.69
N LEU A 163 -10.00 -1.08 -4.84
CA LEU A 163 -9.08 -0.91 -5.96
C LEU A 163 -7.87 -0.07 -5.56
N TRP A 164 -8.09 1.10 -4.94
CA TRP A 164 -7.02 1.93 -4.41
C TRP A 164 -6.16 1.17 -3.40
N THR A 165 -6.77 0.55 -2.39
CA THR A 165 -6.03 -0.19 -1.34
C THR A 165 -5.17 -1.30 -1.94
N ASN A 166 -5.72 -2.08 -2.87
CA ASN A 166 -5.02 -3.18 -3.52
C ASN A 166 -3.90 -2.67 -4.44
N GLN A 167 -4.13 -1.53 -5.11
CA GLN A 167 -3.11 -0.87 -5.91
C GLN A 167 -2.00 -0.29 -5.06
N SER A 168 -2.29 0.35 -3.92
CA SER A 168 -1.25 0.79 -2.98
C SER A 168 -0.38 -0.36 -2.53
N LEU A 169 -0.96 -1.56 -2.32
CA LEU A 169 -0.21 -2.78 -2.02
C LEU A 169 0.61 -3.30 -3.22
N LEU A 170 0.05 -3.26 -4.44
CA LEU A 170 0.78 -3.57 -5.67
C LEU A 170 1.95 -2.61 -5.88
N PHE A 171 1.72 -1.30 -5.79
CA PHE A 171 2.73 -0.27 -5.96
C PHE A 171 3.77 -0.32 -4.86
N ALA A 172 3.39 -0.69 -3.63
CA ALA A 172 4.30 -1.04 -2.55
C ALA A 172 5.11 -2.33 -2.81
N LYS A 173 4.74 -3.18 -3.79
CA LYS A 173 5.49 -4.38 -4.21
C LYS A 173 6.24 -4.31 -5.57
N ASP A 174 5.64 -3.71 -6.60
CA ASP A 174 6.06 -3.89 -8.01
C ASP A 174 6.15 -2.57 -8.82
N GLY A 175 5.93 -1.39 -8.21
CA GLY A 175 6.20 -0.04 -8.76
C GLY A 175 6.01 0.23 -10.27
N TYR A 176 4.78 0.52 -10.70
CA TYR A 176 4.35 1.22 -11.95
C TYR A 176 4.54 0.60 -13.35
N LYS A 177 3.65 1.07 -14.26
CA LYS A 177 3.19 0.47 -15.54
C LYS A 177 3.81 0.98 -16.85
N ASN A 178 4.53 2.10 -16.87
CA ASN A 178 4.90 2.78 -18.12
C ASN A 178 6.41 2.95 -18.28
N ILE A 179 7.16 1.84 -18.27
CA ILE A 179 8.63 1.85 -18.33
C ILE A 179 9.16 1.67 -19.77
N ASP A 180 8.27 1.49 -20.75
CA ASP A 180 8.65 1.16 -22.14
C ASP A 180 9.59 2.17 -22.81
N LYS A 181 9.73 3.38 -22.25
CA LYS A 181 10.62 4.42 -22.79
C LYS A 181 12.08 4.29 -22.38
N LEU A 182 12.42 3.59 -21.30
CA LEU A 182 13.80 3.54 -20.80
C LEU A 182 14.64 2.42 -21.43
N PHE A 183 14.01 1.39 -21.98
CA PHE A 183 14.73 0.17 -22.36
C PHE A 183 14.32 -0.32 -23.73
N ARG A 184 15.17 -0.04 -24.72
CA ARG A 184 15.17 -0.78 -25.98
C ARG A 184 16.16 -1.92 -25.81
N MET A 185 15.67 -3.14 -25.59
CA MET A 185 16.49 -4.32 -25.82
C MET A 185 16.88 -4.32 -27.30
N GLU A 186 18.18 -4.47 -27.60
CA GLU A 186 18.63 -4.65 -28.97
C GLU A 186 17.90 -5.85 -29.57
N SER A 187 17.33 -5.67 -30.74
CA SER A 187 16.45 -6.67 -31.34
C SER A 187 17.25 -7.94 -31.64
N SER A 188 17.06 -8.98 -30.83
CA SER A 188 17.51 -10.31 -31.23
C SER A 188 16.63 -10.76 -32.38
N ASN A 189 17.22 -11.22 -33.49
CA ASN A 189 16.49 -11.84 -34.62
C ASN A 189 15.87 -13.20 -34.26
N ALA A 190 15.73 -13.53 -32.97
CA ALA A 190 15.19 -14.79 -32.54
C ALA A 190 13.67 -14.85 -32.77
N ASP A 191 13.17 -16.01 -33.17
CA ASP A 191 11.75 -16.26 -33.35
C ASP A 191 11.02 -16.18 -31.99
N SER A 192 10.36 -15.04 -31.75
CA SER A 192 9.66 -14.75 -30.50
C SER A 192 8.58 -15.78 -30.17
N LEU A 193 7.93 -16.36 -31.20
CA LEU A 193 6.88 -17.35 -31.00
C LEU A 193 7.48 -18.63 -30.41
N SER A 194 8.54 -19.13 -31.04
CA SER A 194 9.27 -20.32 -30.57
C SER A 194 9.84 -20.12 -29.16
N ILE A 195 10.33 -18.93 -28.83
CA ILE A 195 10.80 -18.62 -27.46
C ILE A 195 9.65 -18.70 -26.47
N ILE A 196 8.53 -18.02 -26.71
CA ILE A 196 7.40 -18.04 -25.77
C ILE A 196 6.82 -19.44 -25.63
N GLU A 197 6.67 -20.19 -26.72
CA GLU A 197 6.13 -21.56 -26.68
C GLU A 197 7.09 -22.52 -25.97
N ASN A 198 8.40 -22.46 -26.23
CA ASN A 198 9.32 -23.47 -25.70
C ASN A 198 9.90 -23.10 -24.32
N THR A 199 10.19 -21.83 -24.07
CA THR A 199 10.91 -21.38 -22.88
C THR A 199 10.16 -20.33 -22.07
N GLY A 200 8.96 -19.90 -22.49
CA GLY A 200 8.22 -18.82 -21.85
C GLY A 200 7.94 -19.07 -20.36
N LEU A 201 7.53 -20.29 -19.99
CA LEU A 201 7.32 -20.65 -18.59
C LEU A 201 8.63 -20.67 -17.77
N ASP A 202 9.73 -21.10 -18.36
CA ASP A 202 11.03 -21.12 -17.68
C ASP A 202 11.58 -19.71 -17.45
N LEU A 203 11.42 -18.83 -18.43
CA LEU A 203 11.73 -17.40 -18.28
C LEU A 203 10.89 -16.77 -17.17
N PHE A 204 9.59 -17.11 -17.11
CA PHE A 204 8.70 -16.63 -16.05
C PHE A 204 9.18 -17.08 -14.67
N LYS A 205 9.50 -18.37 -14.51
CA LYS A 205 10.03 -18.95 -13.26
C LYS A 205 11.38 -18.35 -12.84
N LYS A 206 12.19 -17.90 -13.81
CA LYS A 206 13.46 -17.21 -13.57
C LYS A 206 13.30 -15.72 -13.24
N GLY A 207 12.09 -15.16 -13.37
CA GLY A 207 11.83 -13.74 -13.17
C GLY A 207 12.24 -12.86 -14.35
N GLU A 208 12.45 -13.44 -15.54
CA GLU A 208 12.84 -12.73 -16.77
C GLU A 208 11.63 -12.08 -17.45
N ILE A 209 10.82 -11.33 -16.68
CA ILE A 209 9.52 -10.79 -17.09
C ILE A 209 9.66 -9.80 -18.25
N ASN A 210 10.74 -9.02 -18.28
CA ASN A 210 10.98 -8.05 -19.37
C ASN A 210 11.33 -8.73 -20.69
N ILE A 211 12.06 -9.85 -20.65
CA ILE A 211 12.37 -10.65 -21.84
C ILE A 211 11.06 -11.23 -22.40
N LEU A 212 10.18 -11.73 -21.52
CA LEU A 212 8.84 -12.18 -21.91
C LEU A 212 8.04 -11.04 -22.54
N LYS A 213 7.98 -9.86 -21.91
CA LYS A 213 7.30 -8.69 -22.46
C LYS A 213 7.78 -8.37 -23.88
N TYR A 214 9.09 -8.24 -24.05
CA TYR A 214 9.71 -7.97 -25.35
C TYR A 214 9.27 -8.97 -26.42
N HIS A 215 9.32 -10.27 -26.14
CA HIS A 215 8.90 -11.27 -27.10
C HIS A 215 7.40 -11.23 -27.37
N LEU A 216 6.56 -11.03 -26.35
CA LEU A 216 5.11 -10.92 -26.50
C LEU A 216 4.69 -9.73 -27.36
N GLU A 217 5.35 -8.58 -27.21
CA GLU A 217 5.07 -7.37 -28.00
C GLU A 217 5.47 -7.50 -29.47
N ASN A 218 6.40 -8.40 -29.79
CA ASN A 218 6.84 -8.69 -31.14
C ASN A 218 6.02 -9.79 -31.85
N LEU A 219 5.00 -10.36 -31.19
CA LEU A 219 4.12 -11.37 -31.78
C LEU A 219 2.98 -10.75 -32.58
N GLU A 220 2.57 -11.43 -33.65
CA GLU A 220 1.32 -11.09 -34.32
C GLU A 220 0.12 -11.39 -33.42
N LYS A 221 -0.96 -10.61 -33.57
CA LYS A 221 -2.19 -10.74 -32.76
C LYS A 221 -2.82 -12.15 -32.81
N LYS A 222 -2.63 -12.87 -33.91
CA LYS A 222 -3.13 -14.25 -34.07
C LYS A 222 -2.36 -15.24 -33.18
N ASP A 223 -1.06 -15.02 -33.03
CA ASP A 223 -0.16 -15.90 -32.27
C ASP A 223 -0.33 -15.70 -30.77
N LEU A 224 -0.60 -14.45 -30.34
CA LEU A 224 -0.95 -14.12 -28.96
C LEU A 224 -2.19 -14.86 -28.42
N LYS A 225 -3.06 -15.37 -29.30
CA LYS A 225 -4.27 -16.13 -28.95
C LYS A 225 -4.05 -17.64 -28.90
N LYS A 226 -2.84 -18.13 -29.21
CA LYS A 226 -2.52 -19.56 -29.07
C LYS A 226 -2.57 -19.96 -27.59
N PRO A 227 -2.99 -21.20 -27.26
CA PRO A 227 -3.22 -21.63 -25.87
C PRO A 227 -2.07 -21.27 -24.93
N ARG A 228 -0.86 -21.78 -25.23
CA ARG A 228 0.33 -21.61 -24.39
C ARG A 228 0.84 -20.16 -24.37
N VAL A 229 0.80 -19.48 -25.51
CA VAL A 229 1.21 -18.07 -25.61
C VAL A 229 0.29 -17.18 -24.78
N SER A 230 -1.03 -17.38 -24.85
CA SER A 230 -2.00 -16.62 -24.06
C SER A 230 -1.85 -16.88 -22.56
N PHE A 231 -1.53 -18.10 -22.15
CA PHE A 231 -1.20 -18.41 -20.76
C PHE A 231 0.04 -17.64 -20.29
N VAL A 232 1.15 -17.70 -21.04
CA VAL A 232 2.40 -16.98 -20.70
C VAL A 232 2.16 -15.46 -20.70
N ALA A 233 1.41 -14.95 -21.67
CA ALA A 233 1.03 -13.55 -21.72
C ALA A 233 0.25 -13.13 -20.47
N ALA A 234 -0.79 -13.88 -20.11
CA ALA A 234 -1.62 -13.59 -18.95
C ALA A 234 -0.78 -13.47 -17.66
N ILE A 235 0.07 -14.46 -17.37
CA ILE A 235 0.88 -14.45 -16.15
C ILE A 235 1.95 -13.35 -16.17
N THR A 236 2.54 -13.07 -17.34
CA THR A 236 3.55 -12.01 -17.50
C THR A 236 2.95 -10.63 -17.23
N TYR A 237 1.80 -10.34 -17.83
CA TYR A 237 1.13 -9.05 -17.64
C TYR A 237 0.60 -8.85 -16.21
N VAL A 238 0.31 -9.92 -15.45
CA VAL A 238 0.02 -9.78 -14.01
C VAL A 238 1.25 -9.31 -13.23
N GLU A 239 2.42 -9.87 -13.51
CA GLU A 239 3.67 -9.48 -12.85
C GLU A 239 4.13 -8.07 -13.24
N LEU A 240 3.81 -7.61 -14.44
CA LEU A 240 4.00 -6.22 -14.87
C LEU A 240 2.95 -5.26 -14.29
N GLY A 241 1.93 -5.78 -13.63
CA GLY A 241 0.78 -4.99 -13.16
C GLY A 241 -0.15 -4.53 -14.28
N GLU A 242 0.05 -4.93 -15.54
CA GLU A 242 -0.79 -4.63 -16.72
C GLU A 242 -2.12 -5.41 -16.70
N ILE A 243 -2.96 -5.11 -15.71
CA ILE A 243 -4.17 -5.90 -15.37
C ILE A 243 -5.17 -6.03 -16.53
N ILE A 244 -5.29 -5.01 -17.39
CA ILE A 244 -6.22 -5.03 -18.54
C ILE A 244 -5.76 -6.09 -19.55
N GLU A 245 -4.46 -6.15 -19.80
CA GLU A 245 -3.81 -7.05 -20.75
C GLU A 245 -3.84 -8.47 -20.19
N ALA A 246 -3.47 -8.62 -18.92
CA ALA A 246 -3.57 -9.88 -18.19
C ALA A 246 -4.99 -10.47 -18.26
N ASN A 247 -6.02 -9.67 -17.98
CA ASN A 247 -7.40 -10.16 -18.00
C ASN A 247 -7.84 -10.65 -19.40
N TYR A 248 -7.46 -9.90 -20.44
CA TYR A 248 -7.73 -10.27 -21.82
C TYR A 248 -7.11 -11.62 -22.15
N PHE A 249 -5.85 -11.86 -21.77
CA PHE A 249 -5.18 -13.13 -22.04
C PHE A 249 -5.68 -14.28 -21.16
N PHE A 250 -6.09 -14.02 -19.91
CA PHE A 250 -6.76 -15.03 -19.08
C PHE A 250 -8.04 -15.55 -19.73
N HIS A 251 -8.80 -14.71 -20.46
CA HIS A 251 -9.99 -15.15 -21.18
C HIS A 251 -9.68 -16.17 -22.29
N TYR A 252 -8.56 -16.02 -23.01
CA TYR A 252 -8.14 -17.00 -24.02
C TYR A 252 -7.56 -18.24 -23.36
N ALA A 253 -6.67 -18.07 -22.39
CA ALA A 253 -6.04 -19.18 -21.68
C ALA A 253 -7.07 -20.06 -20.93
N GLU A 254 -8.20 -19.49 -20.46
CA GLU A 254 -9.27 -20.28 -19.81
C GLU A 254 -9.94 -21.25 -20.78
N LYS A 255 -10.09 -20.90 -22.08
CA LYS A 255 -10.71 -21.79 -23.08
C LYS A 255 -9.90 -23.06 -23.31
N ASP A 256 -8.59 -22.96 -23.16
CA ASP A 256 -7.64 -24.04 -23.37
C ASP A 256 -7.03 -24.53 -22.04
N LYS A 257 -7.62 -24.18 -20.89
CA LYS A 257 -7.10 -24.54 -19.57
C LYS A 257 -6.94 -26.04 -19.38
N THR A 258 -7.76 -26.84 -20.06
CA THR A 258 -7.67 -28.31 -20.04
C THR A 258 -6.41 -28.85 -20.71
N THR A 259 -5.75 -28.08 -21.59
CA THR A 259 -4.51 -28.48 -22.25
C THR A 259 -3.26 -28.12 -21.44
N LEU A 260 -3.41 -27.29 -20.40
CA LEU A 260 -2.32 -26.95 -19.49
C LEU A 260 -1.94 -28.16 -18.62
N SER A 261 -0.65 -28.31 -18.36
CA SER A 261 -0.15 -29.22 -17.33
C SER A 261 -0.66 -28.80 -15.94
N ASP A 262 -0.60 -29.70 -14.95
CA ASP A 262 -1.07 -29.37 -13.60
C ASP A 262 -0.24 -28.25 -12.95
N GLU A 263 1.06 -28.19 -13.25
CA GLU A 263 1.90 -27.06 -12.87
C GLU A 263 1.40 -25.74 -13.47
N GLU A 264 1.11 -25.74 -14.77
CA GLU A 264 0.64 -24.54 -15.46
C GLU A 264 -0.75 -24.12 -14.98
N LYS A 265 -1.64 -25.06 -14.67
CA LYS A 265 -2.94 -24.77 -14.04
C LYS A 265 -2.76 -24.15 -12.66
N ASP A 266 -1.81 -24.65 -11.88
CA ASP A 266 -1.52 -24.12 -10.56
C ASP A 266 -1.00 -22.67 -10.64
N ILE A 267 -0.06 -22.40 -11.56
CA ILE A 267 0.47 -21.06 -11.82
C ILE A 267 -0.62 -20.14 -12.38
N TYR A 268 -1.44 -20.64 -13.31
CA TYR A 268 -2.60 -19.93 -13.86
C TYR A 268 -3.51 -19.46 -12.73
N ASN A 269 -3.93 -20.37 -11.84
CA ASN A 269 -4.89 -20.05 -10.78
C ASN A 269 -4.31 -19.03 -9.80
N LEU A 270 -3.04 -19.20 -9.38
CA LEU A 270 -2.37 -18.25 -8.51
C LEU A 270 -2.35 -16.83 -9.11
N GLN A 271 -1.95 -16.72 -10.38
CA GLN A 271 -1.84 -15.44 -11.07
C GLN A 271 -3.21 -14.84 -11.40
N TYR A 272 -4.21 -15.69 -11.68
CA TYR A 272 -5.58 -15.27 -11.86
C TYR A 272 -6.13 -14.63 -10.59
N TYR A 273 -5.91 -15.23 -9.41
CA TYR A 273 -6.35 -14.66 -8.14
C TYR A 273 -5.64 -13.34 -7.82
N LYS A 274 -4.33 -13.25 -8.10
CA LYS A 274 -3.56 -12.01 -8.00
C LYS A 274 -4.13 -10.92 -8.92
N CYS A 275 -4.46 -11.27 -10.17
CA CYS A 275 -5.14 -10.36 -11.11
C CYS A 275 -6.49 -9.88 -10.57
N LYS A 276 -7.34 -10.78 -10.04
CA LYS A 276 -8.64 -10.41 -9.45
C LYS A 276 -8.52 -9.51 -8.22
N PHE A 277 -7.49 -9.72 -7.42
CA PHE A 277 -7.15 -8.79 -6.34
C PHE A 277 -6.83 -7.40 -6.91
N PHE A 278 -5.94 -7.27 -7.90
CA PHE A 278 -5.61 -5.96 -8.48
C PHE A 278 -6.74 -5.30 -9.28
N GLU A 279 -7.73 -6.07 -9.77
CA GLU A 279 -8.97 -5.54 -10.35
C GLU A 279 -9.96 -4.97 -9.31
N GLY A 280 -9.63 -5.07 -8.02
CA GLY A 280 -10.53 -4.73 -6.91
C GLY A 280 -11.70 -5.70 -6.74
N LYS A 281 -11.64 -6.90 -7.33
CA LYS A 281 -12.66 -7.96 -7.18
C LYS A 281 -12.53 -8.69 -5.85
N TYR A 282 -11.30 -8.85 -5.36
CA TYR A 282 -11.02 -9.38 -4.03
C TYR A 282 -10.45 -8.28 -3.14
N SER A 283 -10.97 -8.16 -1.92
CA SER A 283 -10.26 -7.56 -0.80
C SER A 283 -9.12 -8.47 -0.35
N LEU A 284 -8.25 -7.96 0.52
CA LEU A 284 -7.15 -8.74 1.10
C LEU A 284 -7.67 -10.00 1.83
N LYS A 285 -8.77 -9.88 2.57
CA LYS A 285 -9.43 -11.00 3.27
C LYS A 285 -10.01 -12.03 2.29
N GLU A 286 -10.65 -11.58 1.22
CA GLU A 286 -11.19 -12.47 0.17
C GLU A 286 -10.05 -13.21 -0.54
N LEU A 287 -8.95 -12.52 -0.86
CA LEU A 287 -7.76 -13.14 -1.46
C LEU A 287 -7.17 -14.21 -0.54
N LYS A 288 -7.02 -13.91 0.76
CA LYS A 288 -6.53 -14.88 1.77
C LYS A 288 -7.38 -16.15 1.76
N GLY A 289 -8.70 -16.03 1.83
CA GLY A 289 -9.60 -17.19 1.82
C GLY A 289 -9.51 -18.02 0.54
N VAL A 290 -9.40 -17.38 -0.63
CA VAL A 290 -9.22 -18.07 -1.91
C VAL A 290 -7.87 -18.80 -1.96
N LEU A 291 -6.79 -18.17 -1.47
CA LEU A 291 -5.47 -18.79 -1.39
C LEU A 291 -5.42 -19.97 -0.41
N GLU A 292 -6.13 -19.89 0.73
CA GLU A 292 -6.25 -20.98 1.69
C GLU A 292 -6.94 -22.21 1.09
N SER A 293 -8.06 -22.01 0.36
CA SER A 293 -8.71 -23.09 -0.39
C SER A 293 -7.76 -23.68 -1.42
N PHE A 294 -7.16 -22.80 -2.24
CA PHE A 294 -6.30 -23.22 -3.34
C PHE A 294 -5.03 -23.95 -2.86
N ARG A 295 -4.48 -23.60 -1.69
CA ARG A 295 -3.36 -24.33 -1.07
C ARG A 295 -3.65 -25.83 -0.93
N SER A 296 -4.89 -26.20 -0.61
CA SER A 296 -5.30 -27.59 -0.44
C SER A 296 -5.44 -28.34 -1.77
N GLU A 297 -5.83 -27.61 -2.83
CA GLU A 297 -6.11 -28.14 -4.17
C GLU A 297 -4.86 -28.20 -5.05
N ALA A 298 -3.87 -27.33 -4.82
CA ALA A 298 -2.68 -27.24 -5.65
C ALA A 298 -1.98 -28.60 -5.79
N SER A 299 -1.53 -28.93 -7.00
CA SER A 299 -0.90 -30.21 -7.30
C SER A 299 0.57 -30.24 -6.84
N LEU A 300 1.29 -29.13 -7.03
CA LEU A 300 2.74 -29.08 -6.78
C LEU A 300 3.10 -28.53 -5.40
N SER A 301 4.06 -29.19 -4.74
CA SER A 301 4.58 -28.71 -3.44
C SER A 301 5.29 -27.36 -3.54
N SER A 302 5.95 -27.08 -4.67
CA SER A 302 6.62 -25.79 -4.92
C SER A 302 5.62 -24.64 -4.96
N ILE A 303 4.44 -24.84 -5.56
CA ILE A 303 3.36 -23.86 -5.59
C ILE A 303 2.73 -23.71 -4.22
N LYS A 304 2.52 -24.80 -3.47
CA LYS A 304 2.06 -24.72 -2.07
C LYS A 304 2.98 -23.87 -1.20
N ASP A 305 4.29 -23.97 -1.37
CA ASP A 305 5.23 -23.12 -0.64
C ASP A 305 5.08 -21.64 -1.04
N ILE A 306 4.86 -21.32 -2.31
CA ILE A 306 4.63 -19.94 -2.78
C ILE A 306 3.31 -19.39 -2.19
N ILE A 307 2.25 -20.20 -2.19
CA ILE A 307 0.98 -19.83 -1.57
C ILE A 307 1.17 -19.57 -0.08
N GLU A 308 1.92 -20.42 0.63
CA GLU A 308 2.21 -20.25 2.05
C GLU A 308 2.96 -18.94 2.33
N ILE A 309 3.99 -18.62 1.52
CA ILE A 309 4.74 -17.36 1.64
C ILE A 309 3.81 -16.16 1.41
N ASN A 310 2.91 -16.22 0.42
CA ASN A 310 1.93 -15.17 0.17
C ASN A 310 0.94 -15.03 1.35
N LEU A 311 0.47 -16.13 1.92
CA LEU A 311 -0.42 -16.12 3.09
C LEU A 311 0.28 -15.50 4.31
N LEU A 312 1.55 -15.86 4.57
CA LEU A 312 2.36 -15.25 5.63
C LEU A 312 2.56 -13.75 5.39
N SER A 313 2.83 -13.33 4.14
CA SER A 313 2.93 -11.92 3.79
C SER A 313 1.64 -11.16 4.08
N ILE A 314 0.47 -11.73 3.73
CA ILE A 314 -0.84 -11.16 4.06
C ILE A 314 -1.03 -11.04 5.58
N LYS A 315 -0.73 -12.10 6.34
CA LYS A 315 -0.82 -12.09 7.80
C LYS A 315 0.08 -11.01 8.43
N VAL A 316 1.28 -10.79 7.88
CA VAL A 316 2.19 -9.73 8.34
C VAL A 316 1.64 -8.34 8.00
N ILE A 317 1.06 -8.13 6.82
CA ILE A 317 0.40 -6.86 6.46
C ILE A 317 -0.76 -6.58 7.43
N GLU A 318 -1.59 -7.59 7.73
CA GLU A 318 -2.67 -7.48 8.73
C GLU A 318 -2.11 -7.16 10.13
N ALA A 319 -1.03 -7.83 10.55
CA ALA A 319 -0.41 -7.63 11.86
C ALA A 319 0.26 -6.26 12.01
N VAL A 320 0.91 -5.73 10.97
CA VAL A 320 1.55 -4.40 11.00
C VAL A 320 0.51 -3.29 11.19
N GLY A 321 -0.69 -3.44 10.62
CA GLY A 321 -1.81 -2.52 10.81
C GLY A 321 -2.62 -2.76 12.10
N SER A 322 -2.35 -3.84 12.84
CA SER A 322 -3.04 -4.19 14.08
C SER A 322 -2.34 -3.57 15.29
N PRO A 323 -3.09 -3.14 16.34
CA PRO A 323 -2.49 -2.74 17.61
C PRO A 323 -2.00 -3.94 18.42
N VAL A 324 -2.54 -5.14 18.17
CA VAL A 324 -2.16 -6.37 18.86
C VAL A 324 -1.32 -7.25 17.95
N PHE A 325 -0.14 -7.59 18.46
CA PHE A 325 0.80 -8.48 17.82
C PHE A 325 0.67 -9.92 18.36
N SER A 326 0.55 -10.92 17.47
CA SER A 326 0.57 -12.35 17.85
C SER A 326 1.95 -12.98 17.63
N ASP A 327 2.55 -13.51 18.70
CA ASP A 327 3.82 -14.24 18.65
C ASP A 327 3.76 -15.52 17.81
N ASP A 328 2.56 -16.07 17.58
CA ASP A 328 2.36 -17.27 16.75
C ASP A 328 2.84 -17.03 15.31
N LEU A 329 2.67 -15.81 14.80
CA LEU A 329 3.10 -15.47 13.44
C LEU A 329 4.63 -15.57 13.27
N LEU A 330 5.39 -15.23 14.31
CA LEU A 330 6.85 -15.39 14.31
C LEU A 330 7.23 -16.87 14.27
N VAL A 331 6.49 -17.73 14.98
CA VAL A 331 6.68 -19.18 14.96
C VAL A 331 6.38 -19.74 13.57
N GLU A 332 5.22 -19.39 12.98
CA GLU A 332 4.83 -19.84 11.64
C GLU A 332 5.87 -19.48 10.56
N ILE A 333 6.40 -18.25 10.59
CA ILE A 333 7.44 -17.81 9.64
C ILE A 333 8.73 -18.62 9.83
N ASN A 334 9.14 -18.85 11.08
CA ASN A 334 10.34 -19.62 11.37
C ASN A 334 10.20 -21.09 10.96
N ASP A 335 9.05 -21.70 11.22
CA ASP A 335 8.74 -23.06 10.80
C ASP A 335 8.79 -23.18 9.27
N GLN A 336 8.25 -22.20 8.55
CA GLN A 336 8.31 -22.19 7.09
C GLN A 336 9.74 -21.98 6.57
N ILE A 337 10.56 -21.16 7.22
CA ILE A 337 11.99 -21.04 6.91
C ILE A 337 12.70 -22.39 7.12
N ASP A 338 12.48 -23.05 8.26
CA ASP A 338 13.13 -24.32 8.61
C ASP A 338 12.69 -25.45 7.65
N LYS A 339 11.41 -25.47 7.25
CA LYS A 339 10.88 -26.37 6.22
C LYS A 339 11.54 -26.17 4.85
N VAL A 340 11.85 -24.93 4.46
CA VAL A 340 12.59 -24.69 3.20
C VAL A 340 14.04 -25.14 3.36
N LEU A 341 14.70 -24.78 4.47
CA LEU A 341 16.09 -25.16 4.76
C LEU A 341 16.32 -26.68 4.87
N SER A 342 15.30 -27.46 5.21
CA SER A 342 15.41 -28.93 5.30
C SER A 342 15.45 -29.63 3.94
N LYS A 343 15.32 -28.91 2.83
CA LYS A 343 15.32 -29.45 1.46
C LYS A 343 16.72 -29.40 0.86
N ASN A 344 16.92 -30.14 -0.23
CA ASN A 344 18.06 -29.88 -1.11
C ASN A 344 17.79 -28.60 -1.91
N LEU A 345 18.42 -27.49 -1.47
CA LEU A 345 18.07 -26.15 -1.93
C LEU A 345 18.50 -25.90 -3.38
N LEU A 346 17.52 -25.53 -4.21
CA LEU A 346 17.75 -24.97 -5.55
C LEU A 346 17.73 -23.44 -5.49
N ILE A 347 18.11 -22.77 -6.59
CA ILE A 347 18.09 -21.30 -6.68
C ILE A 347 16.71 -20.71 -6.32
N ALA A 348 15.63 -21.37 -6.75
CA ALA A 348 14.27 -20.95 -6.42
C ALA A 348 13.98 -21.02 -4.91
N ASP A 349 14.56 -21.96 -4.18
CA ASP A 349 14.39 -22.06 -2.73
C ASP A 349 15.17 -20.97 -2.00
N TYR A 350 16.35 -20.56 -2.50
CA TYR A 350 17.04 -19.39 -1.97
C TYR A 350 16.24 -18.10 -2.18
N ILE A 351 15.58 -17.95 -3.33
CA ILE A 351 14.66 -16.82 -3.57
C ILE A 351 13.49 -16.85 -2.59
N LYS A 352 12.90 -18.03 -2.31
CA LYS A 352 11.87 -18.18 -1.27
C LYS A 352 12.38 -17.78 0.12
N LEU A 353 13.58 -18.21 0.50
CA LEU A 353 14.21 -17.84 1.77
C LEU A 353 14.45 -16.33 1.87
N LEU A 354 14.82 -15.67 0.77
CA LEU A 354 14.95 -14.22 0.72
C LEU A 354 13.62 -13.51 0.99
N TYR A 355 12.52 -13.96 0.37
CA TYR A 355 11.18 -13.41 0.66
C TYR A 355 10.73 -13.68 2.11
N LEU A 356 10.97 -14.88 2.64
CA LEU A 356 10.69 -15.17 4.05
C LEU A 356 11.53 -14.31 5.00
N THR A 357 12.78 -14.02 4.64
CA THR A 357 13.66 -13.12 5.40
C THR A 357 13.14 -11.68 5.35
N GLU A 358 12.61 -11.23 4.22
CA GLU A 358 11.95 -9.93 4.11
C GLU A 358 10.71 -9.86 5.02
N ILE A 359 9.83 -10.86 4.98
CA ILE A 359 8.64 -10.96 5.82
C ILE A 359 9.04 -10.92 7.31
N LEU A 360 10.02 -11.72 7.71
CA LEU A 360 10.57 -11.75 9.06
C LEU A 360 11.18 -10.40 9.47
N SER A 361 11.89 -9.73 8.55
CA SER A 361 12.47 -8.41 8.79
C SER A 361 11.39 -7.35 8.99
N THR A 362 10.33 -7.33 8.19
CA THR A 362 9.21 -6.41 8.37
C THR A 362 8.60 -6.59 9.76
N LEU A 363 8.37 -7.83 10.16
CA LEU A 363 7.87 -8.18 11.50
C LEU A 363 8.78 -7.68 12.62
N TYR A 364 10.08 -7.95 12.48
CA TYR A 364 11.10 -7.50 13.42
C TYR A 364 11.12 -5.98 13.56
N THR A 365 11.10 -5.24 12.44
CA THR A 365 11.14 -3.77 12.46
C THR A 365 9.90 -3.18 13.14
N ARG A 366 8.71 -3.78 12.96
CA ARG A 366 7.50 -3.39 13.68
C ARG A 366 7.65 -3.62 15.18
N LYS A 367 8.06 -4.82 15.61
CA LYS A 367 8.29 -5.13 17.03
C LYS A 367 9.35 -4.25 17.68
N LEU A 368 10.44 -3.98 16.95
CA LEU A 368 11.50 -3.10 17.41
C LEU A 368 10.97 -1.68 17.61
N MET A 369 10.21 -1.16 16.64
CA MET A 369 9.58 0.15 16.75
C MET A 369 8.69 0.24 18.00
N GLU A 370 7.82 -0.75 18.23
CA GLU A 370 6.95 -0.80 19.42
C GLU A 370 7.77 -0.81 20.71
N ALA A 371 8.78 -1.68 20.79
CA ALA A 371 9.65 -1.79 21.95
C ALA A 371 10.38 -0.47 22.27
N LEU A 372 10.85 0.23 21.23
CA LEU A 372 11.56 1.50 21.35
C LEU A 372 10.61 2.63 21.74
N VAL A 373 9.41 2.70 21.15
CA VAL A 373 8.37 3.67 21.54
C VAL A 373 7.92 3.43 22.98
N ASP A 374 7.70 2.17 23.38
CA ASP A 374 7.36 1.80 24.75
C ASP A 374 8.45 2.21 25.73
N ALA A 375 9.72 1.95 25.39
CA ALA A 375 10.86 2.37 26.20
C ALA A 375 10.92 3.90 26.33
N LYS A 376 10.63 4.64 25.26
CA LYS A 376 10.61 6.11 25.26
C LYS A 376 9.49 6.66 26.13
N ILE A 377 8.28 6.10 26.02
CA ILE A 377 7.15 6.49 26.88
C ILE A 377 7.48 6.19 28.35
N GLY A 378 8.09 5.04 28.63
CA GLY A 378 8.52 4.70 29.99
C GLY A 378 9.58 5.64 30.57
N GLU A 379 10.51 6.13 29.73
CA GLU A 379 11.48 7.16 30.12
C GLU A 379 10.78 8.49 30.46
N GLU A 380 9.81 8.91 29.64
CA GLU A 380 9.11 10.19 29.81
C GLU A 380 8.10 10.20 30.96
N THR A 381 7.45 9.06 31.23
CA THR A 381 6.46 8.89 32.31
C THR A 381 7.12 8.53 33.65
N GLY A 382 8.34 7.99 33.63
CA GLY A 382 8.98 7.36 34.78
C GLY A 382 8.52 5.91 35.04
N ILE A 383 7.60 5.39 34.22
CA ILE A 383 7.09 4.01 34.34
C ILE A 383 8.03 3.07 33.59
N LYS A 384 8.84 2.34 34.35
CA LYS A 384 9.72 1.33 33.75
C LYS A 384 8.91 0.07 33.48
N LEU A 385 8.97 -0.42 32.23
CA LEU A 385 8.61 -1.80 31.90
C LEU A 385 9.27 -2.76 32.90
N PRO A 386 8.52 -3.72 33.49
CA PRO A 386 9.06 -4.75 34.36
C PRO A 386 10.31 -5.39 33.76
N PHE A 387 11.32 -5.63 34.58
CA PHE A 387 12.62 -6.15 34.12
C PHE A 387 12.47 -7.44 33.31
N ASP A 388 11.61 -8.35 33.75
CA ASP A 388 11.38 -9.64 33.09
C ASP A 388 10.76 -9.47 31.69
N LEU A 389 9.79 -8.57 31.54
CA LEU A 389 9.18 -8.26 30.24
C LEU A 389 10.21 -7.63 29.29
N ARG A 390 11.01 -6.68 29.79
CA ARG A 390 12.08 -6.04 29.01
C ARG A 390 13.15 -7.04 28.58
N SER A 391 13.56 -7.92 29.48
CA SER A 391 14.55 -8.96 29.21
C SER A 391 14.03 -9.96 28.18
N LYS A 392 12.77 -10.40 28.30
CA LYS A 392 12.09 -11.27 27.33
C LYS A 392 12.06 -10.62 25.94
N LEU A 393 11.60 -9.37 25.84
CA LEU A 393 11.49 -8.62 24.58
C LEU A 393 12.87 -8.41 23.94
N ASN A 394 13.88 -8.00 24.72
CA ASN A 394 15.25 -7.83 24.22
C ASN A 394 15.82 -9.14 23.69
N LYS A 395 15.61 -10.26 24.40
CA LYS A 395 16.06 -11.59 23.98
C LYS A 395 15.38 -11.98 22.66
N GLU A 396 14.09 -11.73 22.53
CA GLU A 396 13.32 -12.06 21.34
C GLU A 396 13.75 -11.23 20.12
N LEU A 397 13.90 -9.91 20.28
CA LEU A 397 14.40 -9.01 19.24
C LEU A 397 15.81 -9.40 18.82
N THR A 398 16.69 -9.69 19.78
CA THR A 398 18.06 -10.16 19.52
C THR A 398 18.08 -11.47 18.75
N ASN A 399 17.25 -12.44 19.16
CA ASN A 399 17.15 -13.74 18.49
C ASN A 399 16.61 -13.59 17.06
N THR A 400 15.58 -12.78 16.88
CA THR A 400 14.96 -12.55 15.56
C THR A 400 15.93 -11.84 14.62
N ASN A 401 16.57 -10.77 15.08
CA ASN A 401 17.61 -10.05 14.32
C ASN A 401 18.78 -10.99 13.98
N GLY A 402 19.28 -11.73 14.97
CA GLY A 402 20.36 -12.70 14.77
C GLY A 402 20.00 -13.78 13.74
N ARG A 403 18.73 -14.23 13.70
CA ARG A 403 18.25 -15.18 12.68
C ARG A 403 18.20 -14.55 11.29
N ILE A 404 17.71 -13.32 11.15
CA ILE A 404 17.72 -12.58 9.87
C ILE A 404 19.15 -12.47 9.33
N ILE A 405 20.10 -12.00 10.14
CA ILE A 405 21.49 -11.84 9.74
C ILE A 405 22.12 -13.18 9.35
N LYS A 406 21.92 -14.24 10.17
CA LYS A 406 22.41 -15.59 9.86
C LYS A 406 21.83 -16.14 8.56
N LEU A 407 20.55 -15.88 8.26
CA LEU A 407 19.94 -16.28 6.99
C LEU A 407 20.55 -15.55 5.80
N ILE A 408 20.72 -14.23 5.90
CA ILE A 408 21.37 -13.43 4.85
C ILE A 408 22.80 -13.93 4.60
N GLU A 409 23.59 -14.16 5.65
CA GLU A 409 24.95 -14.69 5.55
C GLU A 409 24.97 -16.12 4.98
N PHE A 410 24.05 -16.97 5.44
CA PHE A 410 23.89 -18.33 4.92
C PHE A 410 23.63 -18.31 3.41
N ILE A 411 22.71 -17.48 2.93
CA ILE A 411 22.37 -17.36 1.50
C ILE A 411 23.54 -16.76 0.70
N ALA A 412 24.18 -15.71 1.21
CA ALA A 412 25.32 -15.04 0.56
C ALA A 412 26.55 -15.94 0.36
N ASN A 413 26.70 -16.96 1.21
CA ASN A 413 27.83 -17.88 1.19
C ASN A 413 27.63 -19.12 0.31
N ARG A 414 26.52 -19.20 -0.44
CA ARG A 414 26.25 -20.33 -1.35
C ARG A 414 26.74 -20.03 -2.76
N ASP A 415 27.52 -20.94 -3.31
CA ASP A 415 28.06 -20.81 -4.68
C ASP A 415 26.93 -20.65 -5.70
N THR A 416 25.84 -21.42 -5.57
CA THR A 416 24.64 -21.30 -6.41
C THR A 416 24.01 -19.91 -6.41
N VAL A 417 24.11 -19.18 -5.31
CA VAL A 417 23.63 -17.79 -5.21
C VAL A 417 24.69 -16.85 -5.79
N ARG A 418 25.97 -17.07 -5.48
CA ARG A 418 27.08 -16.25 -5.98
C ARG A 418 27.19 -16.25 -7.51
N ASP A 419 26.81 -17.35 -8.14
CA ASP A 419 26.79 -17.48 -9.60
C ASP A 419 25.50 -16.92 -10.23
N ASN A 420 24.51 -16.54 -9.43
CA ASN A 420 23.25 -15.96 -9.88
C ASN A 420 23.17 -14.46 -9.51
N SER A 421 23.37 -13.61 -10.51
CA SER A 421 23.40 -12.15 -10.33
C SER A 421 22.10 -11.59 -9.73
N TYR A 422 20.94 -12.10 -10.15
CA TYR A 422 19.64 -11.68 -9.64
C TYR A 422 19.48 -11.99 -8.15
N ALA A 423 19.83 -13.20 -7.72
CA ALA A 423 19.73 -13.62 -6.33
C ALA A 423 20.65 -12.82 -5.39
N ILE A 424 21.89 -12.53 -5.83
CA ILE A 424 22.80 -11.62 -5.08
C ILE A 424 22.20 -10.23 -4.94
N ILE A 425 21.62 -9.70 -6.02
CA ILE A 425 21.08 -8.35 -6.01
C ILE A 425 19.83 -8.25 -5.14
N LEU A 426 18.95 -9.27 -5.16
CA LEU A 426 17.84 -9.36 -4.21
C LEU A 426 18.33 -9.47 -2.76
N LEU A 427 19.37 -10.27 -2.50
CA LEU A 427 19.97 -10.38 -1.17
C LEU A 427 20.47 -9.02 -0.65
N LYS A 428 21.19 -8.27 -1.50
CA LYS A 428 21.64 -6.91 -1.17
C LYS A 428 20.46 -5.98 -0.89
N PHE A 429 19.42 -6.03 -1.72
CA PHE A 429 18.23 -5.21 -1.57
C PHE A 429 17.53 -5.49 -0.23
N PHE A 430 17.26 -6.75 0.11
CA PHE A 430 16.58 -7.12 1.35
C PHE A 430 17.43 -6.84 2.59
N ARG A 431 18.75 -7.04 2.52
CA ARG A 431 19.67 -6.64 3.59
C ARG A 431 19.62 -5.13 3.84
N ALA A 432 19.70 -4.33 2.78
CA ALA A 432 19.63 -2.88 2.90
C ALA A 432 18.26 -2.40 3.42
N LYS A 433 17.16 -3.03 2.98
CA LYS A 433 15.81 -2.75 3.51
C LYS A 433 15.70 -3.08 5.00
N HIS A 434 16.26 -4.21 5.44
CA HIS A 434 16.32 -4.56 6.86
C HIS A 434 17.10 -3.53 7.70
N TYR A 435 18.25 -3.10 7.20
CA TYR A 435 19.04 -2.05 7.84
C TYR A 435 18.31 -0.71 7.89
N PHE A 436 17.67 -0.31 6.78
CA PHE A 436 16.81 0.88 6.75
C PHE A 436 15.71 0.80 7.81
N GLY A 437 14.92 -0.27 7.85
CA GLY A 437 13.82 -0.41 8.82
C GLY A 437 14.31 -0.42 10.27
N THR A 438 15.48 -0.99 10.54
CA THR A 438 16.11 -0.96 11.86
C THR A 438 16.49 0.47 12.25
N CYS A 439 17.25 1.18 11.42
CA CYS A 439 17.65 2.57 11.68
C CYS A 439 16.43 3.50 11.77
N TYR A 440 15.44 3.31 10.91
CA TYR A 440 14.18 4.05 10.94
C TYR A 440 13.41 3.85 12.26
N SER A 441 13.44 2.65 12.82
CA SER A 441 12.81 2.37 14.12
C SER A 441 13.41 3.19 15.26
N TYR A 442 14.75 3.29 15.31
CA TYR A 442 15.43 4.15 16.28
C TYR A 442 15.17 5.64 16.05
N PHE A 443 15.21 6.07 14.79
CA PHE A 443 14.93 7.45 14.42
C PHE A 443 13.52 7.88 14.83
N ASN A 444 12.51 7.06 14.51
CA ASN A 444 11.12 7.39 14.79
C ASN A 444 10.82 7.36 16.30
N ALA A 445 11.40 6.41 17.05
CA ALA A 445 11.31 6.36 18.50
C ALA A 445 12.16 7.42 19.22
N ARG A 446 12.96 8.21 18.48
CA ARG A 446 13.85 9.26 19.00
C ARG A 446 14.86 8.76 20.02
N ILE A 447 15.30 7.52 19.84
CA ILE A 447 16.34 6.92 20.67
C ILE A 447 17.67 7.09 19.95
N ASN A 448 18.67 7.60 20.67
CA ASN A 448 20.03 7.64 20.16
C ASN A 448 20.57 6.22 20.08
N TRP A 449 21.19 5.88 18.96
CA TRP A 449 21.96 4.65 18.88
C TRP A 449 23.28 4.85 19.62
N ASP A 450 23.52 4.05 20.67
CA ASP A 450 24.67 4.20 21.58
C ASP A 450 26.00 4.25 20.82
N ASN A 451 26.17 3.36 19.84
CA ASN A 451 27.28 3.36 18.89
C ASN A 451 26.92 4.08 17.57
N LYS A 452 27.01 5.42 17.55
CA LYS A 452 26.78 6.23 16.34
C LYS A 452 27.64 5.82 15.15
N LYS A 453 28.90 5.42 15.40
CA LYS A 453 29.82 4.95 14.34
C LYS A 453 29.29 3.67 13.69
N GLY A 454 28.79 2.72 14.49
CA GLY A 454 28.16 1.51 13.99
C GLY A 454 26.90 1.80 13.15
N ALA A 455 26.05 2.74 13.59
CA ALA A 455 24.89 3.16 12.80
C ALA A 455 25.30 3.79 11.45
N GLU A 456 26.36 4.62 11.46
CA GLU A 456 26.92 5.19 10.23
C GLU A 456 27.44 4.11 9.28
N GLU A 457 28.19 3.12 9.79
CA GLU A 457 28.69 1.99 9.01
C GLU A 457 27.54 1.17 8.37
N ILE A 458 26.48 0.90 9.13
CA ILE A 458 25.28 0.20 8.64
C ILE A 458 24.60 0.98 7.51
N ILE A 459 24.40 2.29 7.68
CA ILE A 459 23.77 3.15 6.66
C ILE A 459 24.61 3.20 5.39
N ASN A 460 25.93 3.43 5.51
CA ASN A 460 26.83 3.47 4.36
C ASN A 460 26.83 2.13 3.61
N HIS A 461 26.83 1.02 4.34
CA HIS A 461 26.74 -0.32 3.77
C HIS A 461 25.42 -0.53 3.01
N ALA A 462 24.30 -0.15 3.61
CA ALA A 462 22.97 -0.23 2.97
C ALA A 462 22.88 0.61 1.69
N ILE A 463 23.43 1.83 1.70
CA ILE A 463 23.46 2.70 0.51
C ILE A 463 24.28 2.04 -0.61
N ASN A 464 25.46 1.50 -0.31
CA ASN A 464 26.30 0.84 -1.32
C ASN A 464 25.64 -0.41 -1.93
N ASP A 465 24.94 -1.19 -1.10
CA ASP A 465 24.12 -2.31 -1.56
C ASP A 465 23.01 -1.83 -2.52
N LEU A 466 22.26 -0.79 -2.13
CA LEU A 466 21.18 -0.24 -2.96
C LEU A 466 21.67 0.41 -4.25
N ILE A 467 22.87 1.01 -4.28
CA ILE A 467 23.48 1.51 -5.52
C ILE A 467 23.75 0.34 -6.47
N SER A 468 24.27 -0.78 -5.94
CA SER A 468 24.47 -1.99 -6.74
C SER A 468 23.13 -2.50 -7.29
N CYS A 469 22.08 -2.52 -6.45
CA CYS A 469 20.74 -2.91 -6.85
C CYS A 469 20.17 -1.99 -7.92
N TYR A 470 20.23 -0.67 -7.74
CA TYR A 470 19.80 0.31 -8.72
C TYR A 470 20.45 0.07 -10.07
N ASN A 471 21.79 -0.04 -10.11
CA ASN A 471 22.54 -0.23 -11.35
C ASN A 471 22.20 -1.56 -12.04
N TYR A 472 22.01 -2.64 -11.28
CA TYR A 472 21.61 -3.91 -11.85
C TYR A 472 20.17 -3.88 -12.38
N PHE A 473 19.23 -3.38 -11.58
CA PHE A 473 17.81 -3.35 -11.96
C PHE A 473 17.57 -2.41 -13.12
N ILE A 474 18.19 -1.23 -13.15
CA ILE A 474 18.11 -0.34 -14.31
C ILE A 474 18.75 -1.02 -15.54
N GLY A 475 19.91 -1.68 -15.41
CA GLY A 475 20.55 -2.38 -16.53
C GLY A 475 19.74 -3.56 -17.10
N ASN A 476 18.90 -4.20 -16.28
CA ASN A 476 18.03 -5.31 -16.68
C ASN A 476 16.56 -4.88 -16.88
N SER A 477 16.33 -3.57 -17.10
CA SER A 477 15.00 -3.00 -17.37
C SER A 477 13.97 -3.21 -16.25
N HIS A 478 14.40 -3.53 -15.03
CA HIS A 478 13.55 -3.75 -13.86
C HIS A 478 13.32 -2.44 -13.10
N ALA A 479 12.79 -1.42 -13.79
CA ALA A 479 12.71 -0.07 -13.23
C ALA A 479 11.92 0.08 -11.92
N PRO A 480 10.92 -0.76 -11.56
CA PRO A 480 10.29 -0.66 -10.25
C PRO A 480 11.26 -0.90 -9.09
N MET A 481 12.13 -1.89 -9.24
CA MET A 481 13.14 -2.23 -8.24
C MET A 481 14.30 -1.24 -8.26
N ALA A 482 14.62 -0.67 -9.43
CA ALA A 482 15.55 0.45 -9.52
C ALA A 482 14.99 1.68 -8.77
N TYR A 483 13.73 2.04 -9.02
CA TYR A 483 13.04 3.14 -8.36
C TYR A 483 13.01 2.97 -6.84
N ARG A 484 12.63 1.80 -6.33
CA ARG A 484 12.69 1.49 -4.89
C ARG A 484 14.08 1.64 -4.33
N SER A 485 15.08 1.15 -5.07
CA SER A 485 16.47 1.24 -4.63
C SER A 485 16.90 2.69 -4.46
N ILE A 486 16.57 3.57 -5.42
CA ILE A 486 16.90 5.00 -5.34
C ILE A 486 16.08 5.74 -4.28
N VAL A 487 14.81 5.36 -4.06
CA VAL A 487 14.00 5.87 -2.94
C VAL A 487 14.63 5.52 -1.61
N TYR A 488 14.99 4.25 -1.35
CA TYR A 488 15.64 3.87 -0.10
C TYR A 488 17.01 4.54 0.10
N ILE A 489 17.78 4.76 -0.97
CA ILE A 489 19.01 5.55 -0.89
C ILE A 489 18.70 6.96 -0.38
N ASN A 490 17.71 7.63 -0.97
CA ASN A 490 17.29 8.97 -0.52
C ASN A 490 16.79 8.96 0.94
N GLU A 491 16.00 7.97 1.35
CA GLU A 491 15.53 7.82 2.73
C GLU A 491 16.69 7.68 3.72
N LEU A 492 17.68 6.85 3.39
CA LEU A 492 18.88 6.66 4.22
C LEU A 492 19.73 7.93 4.33
N TYR A 493 19.81 8.72 3.25
CA TYR A 493 20.46 10.03 3.26
C TYR A 493 19.75 11.00 4.20
N ILE A 494 18.42 11.13 4.08
CA ILE A 494 17.61 12.00 4.94
C ILE A 494 17.74 11.54 6.40
N LEU A 495 17.69 10.24 6.64
CA LEU A 495 17.83 9.66 7.98
C LEU A 495 19.19 9.96 8.58
N ALA A 496 20.29 9.75 7.86
CA ALA A 496 21.65 10.06 8.36
C ALA A 496 21.83 11.55 8.69
N GLU A 497 21.39 12.45 7.81
CA GLU A 497 21.49 13.89 8.03
C GLU A 497 20.66 14.37 9.22
N ASN A 498 19.44 13.83 9.39
CA ASN A 498 18.53 14.32 10.42
C ASN A 498 18.75 13.64 11.77
N TRP A 499 19.07 12.35 11.79
CA TRP A 499 19.24 11.55 13.00
C TRP A 499 20.69 11.51 13.47
N LEU A 500 21.63 11.19 12.59
CA LEU A 500 23.06 11.12 12.93
C LEU A 500 23.76 12.48 12.85
N LYS A 501 23.11 13.50 12.27
CA LYS A 501 23.68 14.82 11.99
C LYS A 501 24.94 14.75 11.13
N LYS A 502 24.99 13.76 10.24
CA LYS A 502 26.13 13.50 9.36
C LYS A 502 25.64 12.99 8.02
N ALA A 503 26.20 13.52 6.93
CA ALA A 503 25.95 12.97 5.60
C ALA A 503 26.63 11.59 5.46
N PRO A 504 26.00 10.61 4.78
CA PRO A 504 26.64 9.35 4.47
C PRO A 504 27.92 9.52 3.65
N VAL A 505 28.90 8.66 3.88
CA VAL A 505 30.10 8.56 3.03
C VAL A 505 29.75 7.62 1.88
N SER A 506 29.09 8.16 0.85
CA SER A 506 28.71 7.38 -0.33
C SER A 506 29.36 7.90 -1.60
N THR A 507 29.41 7.03 -2.61
CA THR A 507 29.97 7.34 -3.93
C THR A 507 29.01 8.14 -4.82
N ILE A 508 27.72 8.26 -4.45
CA ILE A 508 26.72 8.97 -5.25
C ILE A 508 26.29 10.27 -4.56
N ASP A 509 26.39 11.39 -5.27
CA ASP A 509 25.92 12.70 -4.80
C ASP A 509 24.38 12.69 -4.62
N LYS A 510 23.90 13.27 -3.52
CA LYS A 510 22.48 13.50 -3.23
C LYS A 510 21.76 14.27 -4.34
N ASN A 511 22.43 15.23 -4.99
CA ASN A 511 21.83 15.95 -6.12
C ASN A 511 21.53 15.00 -7.29
N LYS A 512 22.44 14.05 -7.56
CA LYS A 512 22.23 13.04 -8.60
C LYS A 512 21.07 12.10 -8.24
N ILE A 513 20.91 11.76 -6.97
CA ILE A 513 19.76 10.98 -6.48
C ILE A 513 18.45 11.71 -6.76
N ASN A 514 18.36 13.01 -6.44
CA ASN A 514 17.16 13.82 -6.69
C ASN A 514 16.82 13.90 -8.19
N VAL A 515 17.82 14.12 -9.05
CA VAL A 515 17.62 14.15 -10.51
C VAL A 515 17.09 12.80 -11.02
N ILE A 516 17.63 11.67 -10.53
CA ILE A 516 17.12 10.34 -10.91
C ILE A 516 15.67 10.17 -10.43
N LEU A 517 15.35 10.59 -9.21
CA LEU A 517 13.98 10.53 -8.69
C LEU A 517 13.03 11.37 -9.55
N GLU A 518 13.40 12.60 -9.91
CA GLU A 518 12.62 13.47 -10.80
C GLU A 518 12.36 12.79 -12.16
N GLN A 519 13.37 12.13 -12.74
CA GLN A 519 13.22 11.37 -13.99
C GLN A 519 12.21 10.22 -13.87
N PHE A 520 12.15 9.53 -12.73
CA PHE A 520 11.11 8.52 -12.47
C PHE A 520 9.74 9.16 -12.30
N GLN A 521 9.65 10.31 -11.61
CA GLN A 521 8.40 11.02 -11.39
C GLN A 521 7.79 11.54 -12.70
N GLU A 522 8.63 12.03 -13.62
CA GLU A 522 8.22 12.40 -14.99
C GLU A 522 7.66 11.24 -15.80
N GLN A 523 7.98 9.99 -15.42
CA GLN A 523 7.47 8.76 -16.02
C GLN A 523 6.25 8.19 -15.28
N ASP A 524 5.60 9.03 -14.47
CA ASP A 524 4.37 8.69 -13.75
C ASP A 524 4.54 7.61 -12.69
N PHE A 525 5.75 7.49 -12.11
CA PHE A 525 5.89 6.86 -10.80
C PHE A 525 5.28 7.80 -9.76
N HIS A 526 3.96 7.71 -9.53
CA HIS A 526 3.25 8.70 -8.70
C HIS A 526 3.87 8.82 -7.29
N THR A 527 3.73 10.04 -6.77
CA THR A 527 4.54 10.67 -5.72
C THR A 527 3.83 10.83 -4.38
N GLU A 528 2.76 10.08 -4.09
CA GLU A 528 2.07 10.22 -2.79
C GLU A 528 3.07 10.01 -1.63
N ASN A 529 3.50 11.14 -1.05
CA ASN A 529 4.46 11.33 0.04
C ASN A 529 5.44 10.17 0.28
N LEU A 530 6.34 9.96 -0.68
CA LEU A 530 7.29 8.83 -0.76
C LEU A 530 8.27 8.72 0.42
N SER A 531 8.48 9.80 1.17
CA SER A 531 9.49 9.80 2.23
C SER A 531 8.89 9.52 3.59
N MET A 532 8.97 8.26 4.02
CA MET A 532 8.61 7.84 5.37
C MET A 532 9.36 8.65 6.43
N VAL A 533 10.63 8.95 6.17
CA VAL A 533 11.47 9.76 7.06
C VAL A 533 10.99 11.21 7.12
N ARG A 534 10.68 11.85 5.99
CA ARG A 534 10.17 13.24 6.00
C ARG A 534 8.79 13.33 6.64
N ASN A 535 7.88 12.39 6.35
CA ASN A 535 6.57 12.36 6.97
C ASN A 535 6.70 12.26 8.50
N SER A 536 7.61 11.39 8.98
CA SER A 536 7.93 11.29 10.40
C SER A 536 8.55 12.57 10.95
N LEU A 537 9.45 13.24 10.22
CA LEU A 537 10.02 14.53 10.61
C LEU A 537 8.94 15.62 10.75
N ASP A 538 8.03 15.72 9.79
CA ASP A 538 6.98 16.73 9.80
C ASP A 538 5.99 16.47 10.94
N MET A 539 5.61 15.22 11.18
CA MET A 539 4.83 14.83 12.37
C MET A 539 5.59 15.18 13.67
N GLN A 540 6.87 14.85 13.74
CA GLN A 540 7.75 15.18 14.85
C GLN A 540 7.98 16.68 15.04
N ARG A 541 7.90 17.51 13.99
CA ARG A 541 7.96 18.97 14.10
C ARG A 541 6.66 19.52 14.65
N LYS A 542 5.52 19.13 14.07
CA LYS A 542 4.18 19.54 14.55
C LYS A 542 4.00 19.24 16.04
N LEU A 543 4.37 18.03 16.48
CA LEU A 543 4.23 17.62 17.88
C LEU A 543 5.13 18.37 18.86
N PHE A 544 6.27 18.93 18.44
CA PHE A 544 7.29 19.43 19.39
C PHE A 544 7.70 20.89 19.19
N GLU A 545 7.76 21.37 17.95
CA GLU A 545 8.08 22.76 17.64
C GLU A 545 6.83 23.65 17.80
N GLU A 546 5.66 23.17 17.38
CA GLU A 546 4.40 23.91 17.54
C GLU A 546 3.84 23.79 18.96
N LYS A 547 4.50 23.02 19.84
CA LYS A 547 4.04 22.67 21.21
C LYS A 547 2.60 22.16 21.24
N ILE A 548 2.12 21.62 20.12
CA ILE A 548 0.85 20.92 20.06
C ILE A 548 1.04 19.70 20.93
N SER A 549 0.28 19.63 22.03
CA SER A 549 0.32 18.48 22.90
C SER A 549 0.04 17.23 22.05
N PRO A 550 0.78 16.12 22.19
CA PRO A 550 0.46 14.88 21.47
C PRO A 550 -1.01 14.50 21.61
N PHE A 551 -1.60 14.84 22.76
CA PHE A 551 -3.03 14.71 23.02
C PHE A 551 -3.90 15.54 22.08
N GLU A 552 -3.55 16.76 21.66
CA GLU A 552 -4.41 17.58 20.77
C GLU A 552 -4.67 16.95 19.38
N LEU A 553 -3.87 15.96 18.98
CA LEU A 553 -3.98 15.26 17.69
C LEU A 553 -4.48 13.81 17.82
N MET A 554 -4.77 13.33 19.03
CA MET A 554 -5.20 11.94 19.24
C MET A 554 -6.65 11.74 18.81
N GLU A 555 -6.85 10.74 17.96
CA GLU A 555 -8.15 10.18 17.62
C GLU A 555 -8.58 9.16 18.69
N GLU A 556 -9.87 8.79 18.72
CA GLU A 556 -10.40 7.81 19.69
C GLU A 556 -9.68 6.44 19.61
N SER A 557 -9.27 6.06 18.40
CA SER A 557 -8.47 4.85 18.18
C SER A 557 -7.10 4.94 18.85
N ASP A 558 -6.50 6.13 18.94
CA ASP A 558 -5.21 6.31 19.60
C ASP A 558 -5.33 6.14 21.11
N ILE A 559 -6.42 6.63 21.70
CA ILE A 559 -6.72 6.45 23.13
C ILE A 559 -6.84 4.96 23.45
N GLN A 560 -7.64 4.24 22.66
CA GLN A 560 -7.79 2.80 22.83
C GLN A 560 -6.46 2.04 22.67
N ASN A 561 -5.64 2.43 21.69
CA ASN A 561 -4.33 1.81 21.47
C ASN A 561 -3.34 2.07 22.62
N ILE A 562 -3.30 3.30 23.14
CA ILE A 562 -2.48 3.63 24.32
C ILE A 562 -3.00 2.87 25.54
N ALA A 563 -4.32 2.77 25.73
CA ALA A 563 -4.93 2.04 26.84
C ALA A 563 -4.59 0.54 26.82
N LEU A 564 -4.74 -0.10 25.66
CA LEU A 564 -4.32 -1.49 25.43
C LEU A 564 -2.82 -1.67 25.71
N GLY A 565 -2.00 -0.72 25.28
CA GLY A 565 -0.57 -0.67 25.58
C GLY A 565 -0.29 -0.60 27.09
N GLN A 566 -0.96 0.29 27.82
CA GLN A 566 -0.81 0.43 29.27
C GLN A 566 -1.28 -0.81 30.03
N LEU A 567 -2.43 -1.40 29.66
CA LEU A 567 -2.90 -2.66 30.24
C LEU A 567 -1.83 -3.74 30.13
N LYS A 568 -1.29 -3.93 28.92
CA LYS A 568 -0.25 -4.92 28.65
C LYS A 568 1.02 -4.63 29.45
N ARG A 569 1.46 -3.37 29.53
CA ARG A 569 2.68 -2.95 30.27
C ARG A 569 2.56 -3.18 31.77
N LEU A 570 1.39 -2.86 32.33
CA LEU A 570 1.10 -2.97 33.75
C LEU A 570 0.59 -4.37 34.15
N ASN A 571 0.47 -5.28 33.18
CA ASN A 571 -0.12 -6.62 33.34
C ASN A 571 -1.49 -6.55 34.04
N LEU A 572 -2.31 -5.59 33.62
CA LEU A 572 -3.66 -5.40 34.10
C LEU A 572 -4.63 -6.31 33.34
N PRO A 573 -5.70 -6.81 33.98
CA PRO A 573 -6.70 -7.62 33.28
C PRO A 573 -7.49 -6.79 32.25
N GLU A 574 -7.99 -7.46 31.21
CA GLU A 574 -8.67 -6.80 30.07
C GLU A 574 -9.92 -6.00 30.47
N ASP A 575 -10.57 -6.39 31.57
CA ASP A 575 -11.73 -5.67 32.13
C ASP A 575 -11.39 -4.25 32.61
N ARG A 576 -10.10 -3.93 32.78
CA ARG A 576 -9.61 -2.60 33.11
C ARG A 576 -9.51 -1.67 31.90
N LEU A 577 -9.70 -2.16 30.66
CA LEU A 577 -9.51 -1.35 29.44
C LEU A 577 -10.31 -0.05 29.47
N VAL A 578 -11.60 -0.13 29.79
CA VAL A 578 -12.49 1.03 29.83
C VAL A 578 -12.01 2.07 30.86
N ASN A 579 -11.47 1.62 32.00
CA ASN A 579 -10.95 2.53 33.01
C ASN A 579 -9.69 3.24 32.54
N VAL A 580 -8.76 2.50 31.93
CA VAL A 580 -7.53 3.06 31.37
C VAL A 580 -7.83 4.01 30.21
N GLU A 581 -8.78 3.67 29.34
CA GLU A 581 -9.27 4.58 28.30
C GLU A 581 -9.84 5.86 28.90
N ASN A 582 -10.65 5.76 29.96
CA ASN A 582 -11.20 6.93 30.65
C ASN A 582 -10.11 7.78 31.30
N GLU A 583 -9.13 7.17 31.97
CA GLU A 583 -7.99 7.90 32.54
C GLU A 583 -7.20 8.66 31.46
N ILE A 584 -6.99 8.05 30.29
CA ILE A 584 -6.34 8.71 29.14
C ILE A 584 -7.23 9.82 28.57
N ARG A 585 -8.56 9.62 28.47
CA ARG A 585 -9.53 10.65 28.06
C ARG A 585 -9.54 11.85 29.02
N ASP A 586 -9.46 11.59 30.32
CA ASP A 586 -9.45 12.63 31.36
C ASP A 586 -8.14 13.41 31.31
N LEU A 587 -7.00 12.74 31.15
CA LEU A 587 -5.70 13.36 30.89
C LEU A 587 -5.72 14.20 29.60
N TYR A 588 -6.32 13.67 28.54
CA TYR A 588 -6.50 14.37 27.26
C TYR A 588 -7.34 15.63 27.43
N LEU A 589 -8.50 15.53 28.10
CA LEU A 589 -9.42 16.64 28.31
C LEU A 589 -8.77 17.72 29.18
N PHE A 590 -8.01 17.29 30.19
CA PHE A 590 -7.20 18.19 31.01
C PHE A 590 -6.18 18.97 30.15
N HIS A 591 -5.38 18.30 29.33
CA HIS A 591 -4.41 18.98 28.45
C HIS A 591 -5.04 19.91 27.41
N LYS A 592 -6.19 19.53 26.84
CA LYS A 592 -6.90 20.36 25.86
C LYS A 592 -7.47 21.64 26.50
N THR A 593 -7.95 21.52 27.73
CA THR A 593 -8.59 22.62 28.46
C THR A 593 -7.57 23.56 29.10
N PHE A 594 -6.41 23.03 29.52
CA PHE A 594 -5.42 23.76 30.28
C PHE A 594 -4.08 23.84 29.51
N LYS A 595 -3.64 25.08 29.16
CA LYS A 595 -2.42 25.36 28.36
C LYS A 595 -1.30 26.10 29.14
N GLY A 596 -1.37 26.17 30.46
CA GLY A 596 -0.50 27.00 31.32
C GLY A 596 0.51 26.21 32.17
N GLU A 597 1.30 26.93 32.98
CA GLU A 597 2.12 26.34 34.07
C GLU A 597 1.26 26.13 35.32
N TYR A 598 1.39 24.96 35.97
CA TYR A 598 0.55 24.57 37.11
C TYR A 598 1.32 24.53 38.43
N THR A 599 0.57 24.72 39.52
CA THR A 599 1.02 24.46 40.88
C THR A 599 -0.06 23.64 41.58
N ILE A 600 0.33 22.52 42.20
CA ILE A 600 -0.60 21.68 42.99
C ILE A 600 -0.67 22.25 44.40
N TYR A 601 -1.88 22.50 44.90
CA TYR A 601 -2.09 23.17 46.19
C TYR A 601 -2.49 22.22 47.33
N SER A 602 -3.00 21.00 47.05
CA SER A 602 -3.29 20.01 48.09
C SER A 602 -3.51 18.59 47.57
N ASP A 603 -3.00 17.59 48.33
CA ASP A 603 -3.27 16.17 48.17
C ASP A 603 -4.33 15.74 49.21
N GLN A 604 -5.54 15.35 48.80
CA GLN A 604 -6.51 14.70 49.70
C GLN A 604 -6.78 13.26 49.25
N TYR A 605 -6.52 12.31 50.14
CA TYR A 605 -6.81 10.89 49.92
C TYR A 605 -8.19 10.55 50.46
N ASP A 606 -9.07 10.03 49.60
CA ASP A 606 -10.34 9.47 50.07
C ASP A 606 -10.16 7.97 50.34
N LEU A 607 -10.46 7.56 51.57
CA LEU A 607 -10.35 6.17 52.02
C LEU A 607 -11.75 5.56 52.06
N THR A 608 -12.32 5.21 50.90
CA THR A 608 -13.52 4.37 50.85
C THR A 608 -13.17 2.88 50.75
N PRO A 609 -13.82 1.96 51.50
CA PRO A 609 -13.32 0.59 51.72
C PRO A 609 -13.51 -0.39 50.55
N THR A 610 -14.08 0.04 49.42
CA THR A 610 -14.47 -0.86 48.31
C THR A 610 -13.56 -0.77 47.08
N SER A 611 -12.58 0.13 47.05
CA SER A 611 -11.56 0.18 46.01
C SER A 611 -10.23 -0.33 46.55
N PHE A 612 -9.68 -1.40 45.95
CA PHE A 612 -8.32 -1.88 46.28
C PHE A 612 -7.20 -0.95 45.79
N VAL A 613 -7.55 0.25 45.28
CA VAL A 613 -6.64 1.33 44.88
C VAL A 613 -7.21 2.66 45.40
N LYS A 614 -6.36 3.49 46.04
CA LYS A 614 -6.74 4.81 46.56
C LYS A 614 -7.20 5.73 45.42
N GLN A 615 -8.46 6.17 45.44
CA GLN A 615 -8.85 7.34 44.67
C GLN A 615 -8.28 8.57 45.36
N SER A 616 -7.60 9.42 44.61
CA SER A 616 -7.03 10.64 45.16
C SER A 616 -7.68 11.84 44.47
N HIS A 617 -8.13 12.80 45.27
CA HIS A 617 -8.75 14.04 44.79
C HIS A 617 -7.71 15.15 44.82
N PHE A 618 -7.48 15.82 43.69
CA PHE A 618 -6.47 16.86 43.58
C PHE A 618 -7.03 18.17 43.09
N THR A 619 -6.67 19.25 43.75
CA THR A 619 -7.04 20.60 43.35
C THR A 619 -5.89 21.23 42.58
N VAL A 620 -6.02 21.33 41.25
CA VAL A 620 -5.03 21.98 40.37
C VAL A 620 -5.52 23.37 40.03
N THR A 621 -4.68 24.39 40.25
CA THR A 621 -4.99 25.78 39.91
C THR A 621 -3.96 26.30 38.93
N GLU A 622 -4.42 26.74 37.75
CA GLU A 622 -3.58 27.47 36.80
C GLU A 622 -3.34 28.88 37.35
N LYS A 623 -2.08 29.36 37.30
CA LYS A 623 -1.69 30.65 37.89
C LYS A 623 -2.53 31.80 37.28
N GLY A 624 -3.51 32.31 38.04
CA GLY A 624 -4.41 33.38 37.62
C GLY A 624 -5.76 32.97 37.02
N LYS A 625 -6.17 31.69 37.09
CA LYS A 625 -7.49 31.19 36.65
C LYS A 625 -8.16 30.26 37.66
N SER A 626 -9.34 29.74 37.27
CA SER A 626 -10.21 28.81 37.98
C SER A 626 -9.47 27.55 38.46
N THR A 627 -9.91 27.07 39.62
CA THR A 627 -9.48 25.83 40.24
C THR A 627 -10.26 24.63 39.68
N VAL A 628 -9.59 23.53 39.36
CA VAL A 628 -10.22 22.27 38.92
C VAL A 628 -9.80 21.11 39.81
N ILE A 629 -10.76 20.23 40.09
CA ILE A 629 -10.55 18.98 40.83
C ILE A 629 -10.29 17.87 39.81
N ILE A 630 -9.15 17.19 39.93
CA ILE A 630 -8.78 16.01 39.14
C ILE A 630 -8.88 14.79 40.06
N GLU A 631 -9.65 13.79 39.65
CA GLU A 631 -9.72 12.48 40.30
C GLU A 631 -8.82 11.50 39.54
N GLY A 632 -7.89 10.84 40.23
CA GLY A 632 -6.94 9.93 39.57
C GLY A 632 -6.31 8.91 40.52
N HIS A 633 -5.78 7.82 39.93
CA HIS A 633 -5.35 6.63 40.65
C HIS A 633 -3.86 6.64 41.10
N ASP A 634 -2.98 7.47 40.51
CA ASP A 634 -1.59 7.65 40.98
C ASP A 634 -1.05 9.07 40.75
N ILE A 635 -0.90 9.83 41.83
CA ILE A 635 -0.39 11.21 41.77
C ILE A 635 1.07 11.31 41.35
N ASN A 636 1.92 10.35 41.71
CA ASN A 636 3.33 10.46 41.37
C ASN A 636 3.52 10.27 39.88
N GLU A 637 2.70 9.39 39.28
CA GLU A 637 2.63 9.20 37.84
C GLU A 637 2.10 10.45 37.14
N ILE A 638 0.99 11.03 37.64
CA ILE A 638 0.42 12.27 37.09
C ILE A 638 1.39 13.46 37.25
N ILE A 639 2.04 13.65 38.39
CA ILE A 639 3.01 14.74 38.63
C ILE A 639 4.25 14.58 37.76
N SER A 640 4.80 13.35 37.69
CA SER A 640 5.94 13.00 36.86
C SER A 640 5.64 13.28 35.39
N PHE A 641 4.48 12.79 34.92
CA PHE A 641 4.01 12.93 33.54
C PHE A 641 3.72 14.39 33.17
N LEU A 642 3.01 15.13 34.03
CA LEU A 642 2.62 16.52 33.79
C LEU A 642 3.75 17.53 34.08
N LYS A 643 4.92 17.07 34.54
CA LYS A 643 6.07 17.91 34.93
C LYS A 643 5.68 19.04 35.90
N ILE A 644 4.70 18.79 36.76
CA ILE A 644 4.19 19.82 37.68
C ILE A 644 5.22 19.99 38.80
N ARG A 645 5.66 21.23 39.02
CA ARG A 645 6.50 21.55 40.18
C ARG A 645 5.62 21.52 41.43
N LYS A 646 5.99 20.67 42.40
CA LYS A 646 5.39 20.69 43.73
C LYS A 646 5.71 22.06 44.35
N GLY A 647 4.67 22.83 44.67
CA GLY A 647 4.76 24.15 45.29
C GLY A 647 5.21 24.08 46.74
#